data_AF-A0A7J8QDG3-F1
#
_entry.id   AF-A0A7J8QDG3-F1
#
_cell.length_a   1.000
_cell.length_b   1.000
_cell.length_c   1.000
_cell.angle_alpha   90.00
_cell.angle_beta   90.00
_cell.angle_gamma   90.00
#
_symmetry.space_group_name_H-M   'P 1'
#
loop_
_entity.id
_entity.type
_entity.pdbx_description
1 polymer ?
#
loop_
_entity_poly.entity_id
_entity_poly.type
_entity_poly.pdbx_seq_one_letter_code
_entity_poly.pdbx_strand_id
1 'polypeptide(L)'
;EISTGLDSSTTFQIVNSLKQTVHILNGTAIISLLQPAPETYNLFDDIILLSDGQIVYQGPREHVLSFFESMGFKCPERKGVADFLQEVTSRKDQQQYWVHKDQPYRFVTANEFSEAFQSFHVGKELRDELGVPYEKTKSHPAALTTKKYGVGRKELLKACISREYLLMKRNSFVYIFKFIQLTIMAFITMTLFLRTEMRNDSIEGGGIYMGALFFGLIAIMFNGMSEISMTIAKLPVFFKQRDLLFFPSWAYALPTCILKIPISFLEVSLWVFLTYYVIGFDPNVERLFRQYLILVLVTQMSSGLFRFIAAAGRNMVVANTFGAFALLILFALGGFVLSRDDIKKWWIWGYWISPMMYGQNALMVNEFLGNQWRRILPGSNEPLGITILKSRGFFQDPRWYWFGVGGLLGFIVLFNFFYTMALAYLKPFEKIQAVISEELEEKEQAESSSGGVTSSKVQDDTKTSISSKSSSMDEVTTGNKKKGMVLPFEPHSITFDDIIYSVDMPQEIKEQGVNEDKLVLLKGVSGSFRPGVLTALMGVSGAGKTTLMDVLAGRKTSGYIEGNITVSGFPKKQETFARVSGYCEQNDIHSPHVTVYESLLYSAWLRLPEKVNAETRKMFIDEVMDLVELNPLRQAQVGLPGVNGLSTEQRKRLTIAVELVANPSIIFMDEPTSGLDARAAAIVMRTVRNTVDTGRTVVCTIHQPSIDIFEAFDELFLMKRGGQEIYVGPLGYHSKHLIDYFEGIQGVSKIKDGYNPATWMLEVSTTAQELALGVDFADIYKKSELYKRNKTLIKDLSRPAPGSKELYFPTQFSQPFLTQCAACLWKQRWSYWRNPAYTAVRLLFTTVIALMFGTLFWDLGTKTKKRQDLANAMGSMYAAVLFLGIQNAASVQPVVAVERTVFYREKAAGMYSAMPYAIAQVLIEIPYIFVQAVVYGLIVYVMIGFEWTAAKFLWYLFFMYFTLLYFTFYGMMAVAVTPNHHIAGIVSSAFYGIWNVFSGFIIPRPRIPIWWRWYYYICPVSWTLYGLVVSQFGDIQDVLENGETVEQYLRNYLGFKHEFIGIVAVIIIAFAILFGAIFTVSIRLFNFQIR
;
A
#
# COMPACT_ATOMS: atom_id res chain seq x y z
N GLU A 1 8.70 20.84 -5.56
CA GLU A 1 7.50 21.47 -6.13
C GLU A 1 6.48 21.67 -5.02
N ILE A 2 6.00 22.91 -4.84
CA ILE A 2 4.99 23.23 -3.81
C ILE A 2 3.56 23.16 -4.34
N SER A 3 3.38 23.22 -5.66
CA SER A 3 2.08 23.28 -6.34
C SER A 3 1.49 21.91 -6.70
N THR A 4 2.28 20.83 -6.62
CA THR A 4 1.83 19.49 -7.04
C THR A 4 0.66 19.01 -6.18
N GLY A 5 -0.53 18.93 -6.80
CA GLY A 5 -1.77 18.55 -6.11
C GLY A 5 -2.52 19.69 -5.40
N LEU A 6 -2.09 20.94 -5.53
CA LEU A 6 -2.84 22.11 -5.08
C LEU A 6 -3.63 22.73 -6.24
N ASP A 7 -4.80 23.28 -5.94
CA ASP A 7 -5.52 24.12 -6.90
C ASP A 7 -4.80 25.47 -7.11
N SER A 8 -5.11 26.14 -8.22
CA SER A 8 -4.45 27.39 -8.62
C SER A 8 -4.68 28.52 -7.62
N SER A 9 -5.86 28.58 -6.99
CA SER A 9 -6.18 29.60 -6.00
C SER A 9 -5.40 29.43 -4.69
N THR A 10 -5.30 28.20 -4.18
CA THR A 10 -4.48 27.89 -3.00
C THR A 10 -3.01 28.14 -3.28
N THR A 11 -2.53 27.76 -4.47
CA THR A 11 -1.14 28.02 -4.90
C THR A 11 -0.86 29.52 -4.92
N PHE A 12 -1.75 30.32 -5.51
CA PHE A 12 -1.64 31.79 -5.52
C PHE A 12 -1.56 32.37 -4.10
N GLN A 13 -2.44 31.94 -3.18
CA GLN A 13 -2.43 32.42 -1.80
C GLN A 13 -1.13 32.07 -1.07
N ILE A 14 -0.61 30.86 -1.25
CA ILE A 14 0.65 30.43 -0.64
C ILE A 14 1.81 31.25 -1.21
N VAL A 15 1.89 31.41 -2.53
CA VAL A 15 2.97 32.19 -3.17
C VAL A 15 2.87 33.66 -2.78
N ASN A 16 1.67 34.23 -2.69
CA ASN A 16 1.48 35.60 -2.24
C ASN A 16 1.91 35.79 -0.78
N SER A 17 1.57 34.84 0.10
CA SER A 17 2.04 34.83 1.48
C SER A 17 3.57 34.71 1.58
N LEU A 18 4.19 33.86 0.75
CA LEU A 18 5.65 33.74 0.66
C LEU A 18 6.29 35.03 0.14
N LYS A 19 5.71 35.66 -0.88
CA LYS A 19 6.15 36.97 -1.40
C LYS A 19 6.13 38.02 -0.30
N GLN A 20 5.01 38.15 0.42
CA GLN A 20 4.90 39.08 1.55
C GLN A 20 5.93 38.77 2.62
N THR A 21 6.13 37.49 2.96
CA THR A 21 7.12 37.05 3.95
C THR A 21 8.55 37.42 3.52
N VAL A 22 8.89 37.23 2.24
CA VAL A 22 10.18 37.59 1.64
C VAL A 22 10.43 39.10 1.75
N HIS A 23 9.46 39.94 1.38
CA HIS A 23 9.60 41.39 1.49
C HIS A 23 9.62 41.91 2.93
N ILE A 24 8.84 41.31 3.83
CA ILE A 24 8.80 41.73 5.25
C ILE A 24 10.08 41.31 5.99
N LEU A 25 10.57 40.10 5.75
CA LEU A 25 11.76 39.56 6.43
C LEU A 25 13.07 39.89 5.71
N ASN A 26 13.03 40.61 4.58
CA ASN A 26 14.17 40.79 3.66
C ASN A 26 14.88 39.47 3.34
N GLY A 27 14.11 38.42 3.08
CA GLY A 27 14.60 37.09 2.74
C GLY A 27 14.82 36.90 1.24
N THR A 28 15.27 35.72 0.84
CA THR A 28 15.28 35.28 -0.56
C THR A 28 14.63 33.90 -0.62
N ALA A 29 13.66 33.72 -1.51
CA ALA A 29 13.00 32.44 -1.73
C ALA A 29 13.21 31.98 -3.17
N ILE A 30 13.78 30.79 -3.34
CA ILE A 30 13.83 30.10 -4.63
C ILE A 30 12.70 29.08 -4.63
N ILE A 31 11.73 29.26 -5.54
CA ILE A 31 10.55 28.40 -5.62
C ILE A 31 10.55 27.73 -6.99
N SER A 32 10.59 26.40 -6.97
CA SER A 32 10.32 25.60 -8.17
C SER A 32 8.81 25.39 -8.29
N LEU A 33 8.23 25.95 -9.34
CA LEU A 33 6.84 25.75 -9.76
C LEU A 33 6.80 25.13 -11.15
N LEU A 34 5.80 24.27 -11.34
CA LEU A 34 5.50 23.66 -12.63
C LEU A 34 4.24 24.37 -13.16
N GLN A 35 4.40 25.18 -14.21
CA GLN A 35 3.35 25.96 -14.89
C GLN A 35 2.38 26.70 -13.95
N PRO A 36 2.86 27.74 -13.24
CA PRO A 36 1.97 28.58 -12.45
C PRO A 36 0.93 29.27 -13.34
N ALA A 37 -0.30 29.37 -12.82
CA ALA A 37 -1.34 30.21 -13.43
C ALA A 37 -0.82 31.65 -13.59
N PRO A 38 -1.29 32.42 -14.61
CA PRO A 38 -0.79 33.76 -14.90
C PRO A 38 -0.73 34.68 -13.67
N GLU A 39 -1.72 34.59 -12.78
CA GLU A 39 -1.79 35.38 -11.55
C GLU A 39 -0.66 35.01 -10.59
N THR A 40 -0.34 33.72 -10.46
CA THR A 40 0.75 33.22 -9.61
C THR A 40 2.11 33.56 -10.22
N TYR A 41 2.24 33.43 -11.54
CA TYR A 41 3.43 33.82 -12.28
C TYR A 41 3.77 35.30 -12.07
N ASN A 42 2.76 36.18 -12.06
CA ASN A 42 2.92 37.62 -11.85
C ASN A 42 3.35 37.99 -10.42
N LEU A 43 3.37 37.06 -9.47
CA LEU A 43 3.89 37.32 -8.12
C LEU A 43 5.43 37.28 -8.07
N PHE A 44 6.09 36.66 -9.05
CA PHE A 44 7.55 36.52 -9.08
C PHE A 44 8.25 37.75 -9.65
N ASP A 45 9.36 38.12 -9.02
CA ASP A 45 10.22 39.21 -9.47
C ASP A 45 11.18 38.72 -10.58
N ASP A 46 11.85 37.59 -10.34
CA ASP A 46 12.77 36.92 -11.27
C ASP A 46 12.30 35.52 -11.68
N ILE A 47 12.71 35.09 -12.88
CA ILE A 47 12.44 33.77 -13.44
C ILE A 47 13.76 33.07 -13.77
N ILE A 48 13.87 31.79 -13.40
CA ILE A 48 14.91 30.87 -13.85
C ILE A 48 14.24 29.79 -14.70
N LEU A 49 14.58 29.75 -15.99
CA LEU A 49 14.09 28.74 -16.94
C LEU A 49 15.20 27.75 -17.25
N LEU A 50 14.95 26.47 -16.96
CA LEU A 50 15.86 25.36 -17.21
C LEU A 50 15.29 24.45 -18.30
N SER A 51 16.12 24.04 -19.26
CA SER A 51 15.78 23.03 -20.27
C SER A 51 17.01 22.20 -20.63
N ASP A 52 16.86 20.88 -20.78
CA ASP A 52 17.94 19.92 -21.06
C ASP A 52 19.20 20.11 -20.18
N GLY A 53 19.02 20.46 -18.90
CA GLY A 53 20.11 20.67 -17.94
C GLY A 53 20.79 22.04 -18.04
N GLN A 54 20.30 22.96 -18.88
CA GLN A 54 20.89 24.27 -19.10
C GLN A 54 19.96 25.42 -18.69
N ILE A 55 20.55 26.54 -18.28
CA ILE A 55 19.83 27.79 -18.03
C ILE A 55 19.58 28.46 -19.37
N VAL A 56 18.31 28.46 -19.77
CA VAL A 56 17.82 29.12 -20.99
C VAL A 56 17.58 30.62 -20.72
N TYR A 57 17.12 30.97 -19.52
CA TYR A 57 16.92 32.35 -19.09
C TYR A 57 17.02 32.47 -17.57
N GLN A 58 17.66 33.53 -17.09
CA GLN A 58 17.68 33.89 -15.67
C GLN A 58 17.63 35.43 -15.52
N GLY A 59 16.60 35.96 -14.88
CA GLY A 59 16.51 37.39 -14.58
C GLY A 59 15.07 37.90 -14.45
N PRO A 60 14.86 39.22 -14.55
CA PRO A 60 13.55 39.83 -14.31
C PRO A 60 12.46 39.26 -15.20
N ARG A 61 11.28 39.04 -14.62
CA ARG A 61 10.10 38.50 -15.34
C ARG A 61 9.73 39.34 -16.57
N GLU A 62 9.93 40.65 -16.52
CA GLU A 62 9.49 41.60 -17.55
C GLU A 62 10.22 41.44 -18.89
N HIS A 63 11.48 40.98 -18.86
CA HIS A 63 12.32 40.86 -20.07
C HIS A 63 12.24 39.48 -20.74
N VAL A 64 11.62 38.47 -20.11
CA VAL A 64 11.64 37.10 -20.64
C VAL A 64 10.96 36.97 -22.00
N LEU A 65 9.82 37.65 -22.22
CA LEU A 65 9.12 37.60 -23.50
C LEU A 65 9.95 38.27 -24.60
N SER A 66 10.58 39.41 -24.29
CA SER A 66 11.45 40.11 -25.25
C SER A 66 12.68 39.29 -25.66
N PHE A 67 13.19 38.44 -24.77
CA PHE A 67 14.26 37.49 -25.08
C PHE A 67 13.80 36.46 -26.13
N PHE A 68 12.66 35.80 -25.92
CA PHE A 68 12.16 34.82 -26.89
C PHE A 68 11.72 35.46 -28.21
N GLU A 69 11.17 36.67 -28.18
CA GLU A 69 10.86 37.44 -29.39
C GLU A 69 12.13 37.76 -30.20
N SER A 70 13.24 38.09 -29.53
CA SER A 70 14.53 38.32 -30.20
C SER A 70 15.08 37.06 -30.91
N MET A 71 14.61 35.88 -30.49
CA MET A 71 14.94 34.58 -31.08
C MET A 71 13.90 34.09 -32.10
N GLY A 72 12.89 34.90 -32.43
CA GLY A 72 11.87 34.60 -33.46
C GLY A 72 10.61 33.91 -32.94
N PHE A 73 10.39 33.86 -31.61
CA PHE A 73 9.23 33.22 -30.98
C PHE A 73 8.35 34.23 -30.23
N LYS A 74 7.04 34.25 -30.52
CA LYS A 74 6.10 35.17 -29.86
C LYS A 74 5.01 34.43 -29.10
N CYS A 75 4.75 34.89 -27.88
CA CYS A 75 3.65 34.40 -27.06
C CYS A 75 2.30 34.89 -27.63
N PRO A 76 1.32 34.00 -27.87
CA PRO A 76 -0.04 34.39 -28.25
C PRO A 76 -0.75 35.19 -27.14
N GLU A 77 -1.67 36.09 -27.52
CA GLU A 77 -2.35 36.99 -26.58
C GLU A 77 -3.18 36.28 -25.50
N ARG A 78 -3.79 35.12 -25.83
CA ARG A 78 -4.64 34.36 -24.90
C ARG A 78 -3.94 33.16 -24.27
N LYS A 79 -2.61 33.09 -24.35
CA LYS A 79 -1.81 32.02 -23.75
C LYS A 79 -1.09 32.52 -22.50
N GLY A 80 -1.07 31.69 -21.46
CA GLY A 80 -0.30 31.96 -20.25
C GLY A 80 1.21 32.02 -20.55
N VAL A 81 1.89 33.04 -20.05
CA VAL A 81 3.35 33.21 -20.27
C VAL A 81 4.12 32.00 -19.77
N ALA A 82 3.78 31.46 -18.59
CA ALA A 82 4.44 30.28 -18.03
C ALA A 82 4.29 29.03 -18.93
N ASP A 83 3.14 28.86 -19.59
CA ASP A 83 2.87 27.75 -20.51
C ASP A 83 3.70 27.90 -21.79
N PHE A 84 3.72 29.11 -22.35
CA PHE A 84 4.57 29.46 -23.49
C PHE A 84 6.05 29.15 -23.22
N LEU A 85 6.59 29.56 -22.06
CA LEU A 85 7.99 29.36 -21.71
C LEU A 85 8.40 27.88 -21.63
N GLN A 86 7.47 26.99 -21.26
CA GLN A 86 7.76 25.56 -21.25
C GLN A 86 7.65 24.94 -22.65
N GLU A 87 6.63 25.31 -23.41
CA GLU A 87 6.38 24.74 -24.74
C GLU A 87 7.36 25.25 -25.80
N VAL A 88 7.85 26.49 -25.70
CA VAL A 88 8.83 27.05 -26.64
C VAL A 88 10.17 26.31 -26.58
N THR A 89 10.46 25.58 -25.49
CA THR A 89 11.66 24.73 -25.40
C THR A 89 11.40 23.27 -25.81
N SER A 90 10.15 22.91 -26.10
CA SER A 90 9.73 21.55 -26.47
C SER A 90 9.78 21.32 -27.98
N ARG A 91 10.35 20.19 -28.41
CA ARG A 91 10.46 19.84 -29.84
C ARG A 91 9.11 19.69 -30.55
N LYS A 92 8.08 19.20 -29.86
CA LYS A 92 6.75 18.97 -30.45
C LYS A 92 5.94 20.26 -30.58
N ASP A 93 6.23 21.25 -29.74
CA ASP A 93 5.35 22.41 -29.53
C ASP A 93 5.98 23.72 -30.01
N GLN A 94 7.32 23.82 -30.08
CA GLN A 94 8.03 25.06 -30.42
C GLN A 94 7.64 25.64 -31.79
N GLN A 95 7.30 24.80 -32.78
CA GLN A 95 6.90 25.25 -34.12
C GLN A 95 5.70 26.19 -34.12
N GLN A 96 4.76 26.02 -33.20
CA GLN A 96 3.51 26.81 -33.18
C GLN A 96 3.72 28.29 -32.82
N TYR A 97 4.89 28.63 -32.25
CA TYR A 97 5.23 29.99 -31.80
C TYR A 97 6.10 30.77 -32.77
N TRP A 98 6.50 30.14 -33.88
CA TRP A 98 7.40 30.75 -34.86
C TRP A 98 6.73 31.92 -35.58
N VAL A 99 7.34 33.11 -35.48
CA VAL A 99 6.76 34.35 -36.02
C VAL A 99 7.03 34.54 -37.51
N HIS A 100 8.22 34.12 -37.96
CA HIS A 100 8.69 34.36 -39.32
C HIS A 100 8.10 33.32 -40.28
N LYS A 101 6.84 33.54 -40.69
CA LYS A 101 6.15 32.68 -41.68
C LYS A 101 6.88 32.58 -43.03
N ASP A 102 7.74 33.55 -43.33
CA ASP A 102 8.55 33.61 -44.56
C ASP A 102 9.84 32.78 -44.48
N GLN A 103 10.18 32.25 -43.30
CA GLN A 103 11.35 31.39 -43.09
C GLN A 103 10.92 29.98 -42.66
N PRO A 104 11.55 28.91 -43.18
CA PRO A 104 11.26 27.57 -42.74
C PRO A 104 11.67 27.41 -41.26
N TYR A 105 10.73 26.93 -40.46
CA TYR A 105 10.99 26.64 -39.04
C TYR A 105 12.11 25.60 -38.90
N ARG A 106 13.08 25.93 -38.03
CA ARG A 106 14.11 25.00 -37.53
C ARG A 106 13.97 24.92 -36.03
N PHE A 107 14.02 23.70 -35.49
CA PHE A 107 14.04 23.51 -34.03
C PHE A 107 15.30 24.16 -33.44
N VAL A 108 15.10 25.07 -32.48
CA VAL A 108 16.14 25.74 -31.69
C VAL A 108 16.33 24.95 -30.40
N THR A 109 17.56 24.49 -30.19
CA THR A 109 17.95 23.66 -29.05
C THR A 109 18.12 24.49 -27.77
N ALA A 110 18.06 23.84 -26.61
CA ALA A 110 18.34 24.49 -25.33
C ALA A 110 19.72 25.15 -25.28
N ASN A 111 20.73 24.54 -25.92
CA ASN A 111 22.08 25.08 -26.06
C ASN A 111 22.09 26.43 -26.79
N GLU A 112 21.42 26.51 -27.94
CA GLU A 112 21.35 27.74 -28.71
C GLU A 112 20.62 28.85 -27.95
N PHE A 113 19.56 28.51 -27.20
CA PHE A 113 18.94 29.49 -26.32
C PHE A 113 19.86 29.95 -25.19
N SER A 114 20.62 29.04 -24.56
CA SER A 114 21.56 29.39 -23.49
C SER A 114 22.68 30.31 -24.00
N GLU A 115 23.25 30.03 -25.18
CA GLU A 115 24.23 30.89 -25.83
C GLU A 115 23.65 32.27 -26.17
N ALA A 116 22.43 32.30 -26.70
CA ALA A 116 21.74 33.55 -26.99
C ALA A 116 21.51 34.38 -25.71
N PHE A 117 21.08 33.74 -24.61
CA PHE A 117 20.87 34.40 -23.32
C PHE A 117 22.15 35.04 -22.79
N GLN A 118 23.30 34.37 -22.92
CA GLN A 118 24.60 34.94 -22.54
C GLN A 118 24.96 36.22 -23.30
N SER A 119 24.45 36.38 -24.52
CA SER A 119 24.66 37.57 -25.35
C SER A 119 23.59 38.66 -25.15
N PHE A 120 22.43 38.27 -24.59
CA PHE A 120 21.31 39.16 -24.26
C PHE A 120 21.68 40.08 -23.09
N HIS A 121 21.14 41.30 -23.08
CA HIS A 121 21.52 42.33 -22.10
C HIS A 121 21.38 41.87 -20.63
N VAL A 122 20.29 41.17 -20.29
CA VAL A 122 20.08 40.58 -18.94
C VAL A 122 21.17 39.57 -18.59
N GLY A 123 21.57 38.70 -19.52
CA GLY A 123 22.63 37.72 -19.28
C GLY A 123 24.02 38.34 -19.18
N LYS A 124 24.27 39.47 -19.84
CA LYS A 124 25.50 40.26 -19.69
C LYS A 124 25.57 40.95 -18.33
N GLU A 125 24.50 41.61 -17.93
CA GLU A 125 24.40 42.29 -16.63
C GLU A 125 24.57 41.30 -15.47
N LEU A 126 23.89 40.15 -15.52
CA LEU A 126 24.06 39.09 -14.53
C LEU A 126 25.51 38.58 -14.46
N ARG A 127 26.19 38.47 -15.60
CA ARG A 127 27.60 38.06 -15.65
C ARG A 127 28.52 39.10 -15.01
N ASP A 128 28.26 40.38 -15.27
CA ASP A 128 29.02 41.49 -14.71
C ASP A 128 28.83 41.56 -13.19
N GLU A 129 27.58 41.38 -12.70
CA GLU A 129 27.28 41.31 -11.26
C GLU A 129 27.95 40.13 -10.56
N LEU A 130 27.89 38.94 -11.15
CA LEU A 130 28.57 37.75 -10.63
C LEU A 130 30.10 37.87 -10.67
N GLY A 131 30.62 38.73 -11.56
CA GLY A 131 32.04 39.07 -11.66
C GLY A 131 32.55 39.94 -10.50
N VAL A 132 31.66 40.60 -9.75
CA VAL A 132 32.04 41.41 -8.58
C VAL A 132 32.39 40.49 -7.40
N PRO A 133 33.62 40.55 -6.87
CA PRO A 133 34.02 39.68 -5.76
C PRO A 133 33.22 39.95 -4.48
N TYR A 134 32.68 38.90 -3.87
CA TYR A 134 31.84 38.97 -2.67
C TYR A 134 32.62 39.44 -1.43
N GLU A 135 32.21 40.56 -0.84
CA GLU A 135 32.77 41.10 0.41
C GLU A 135 32.28 40.35 1.65
N LYS A 136 33.09 39.40 2.15
CA LYS A 136 32.77 38.59 3.34
C LYS A 136 32.49 39.40 4.61
N THR A 137 32.99 40.64 4.71
CA THR A 137 32.83 41.53 5.88
C THR A 137 31.42 42.10 6.04
N LYS A 138 30.61 42.11 4.96
CA LYS A 138 29.21 42.58 4.97
C LYS A 138 28.19 41.46 5.27
N SER A 139 28.66 40.23 5.50
CA SER A 139 27.79 39.07 5.68
C SER A 139 27.24 38.97 7.11
N HIS A 140 25.97 38.60 7.25
CA HIS A 140 25.40 38.28 8.55
C HIS A 140 26.10 37.03 9.14
N PRO A 141 26.52 37.01 10.42
CA PRO A 141 27.28 35.88 11.00
C PRO A 141 26.60 34.51 10.88
N ALA A 142 25.27 34.48 10.73
CA ALA A 142 24.49 33.26 10.56
C ALA A 142 24.38 32.76 9.10
N ALA A 143 24.70 33.59 8.09
CA ALA A 143 24.58 33.23 6.67
C ALA A 143 25.59 32.14 6.24
N LEU A 144 26.67 31.98 7.00
CA LEU A 144 27.74 31.00 6.79
C LEU A 144 27.90 30.09 8.01
N THR A 145 26.80 29.60 8.58
CA THR A 145 26.88 28.67 9.72
C THR A 145 27.66 27.40 9.34
N THR A 146 28.73 27.13 10.07
CA THR A 146 29.58 25.93 9.91
C THR A 146 29.02 24.72 10.64
N LYS A 147 27.95 24.89 11.43
CA LYS A 147 27.36 23.83 12.25
C LYS A 147 26.24 23.13 11.48
N LYS A 148 26.33 21.80 11.44
CA LYS A 148 25.37 20.90 10.75
C LYS A 148 23.92 21.00 11.25
N TYR A 149 23.70 21.41 12.49
CA TYR A 149 22.36 21.56 13.09
C TYR A 149 22.22 22.95 13.74
N GLY A 150 21.08 23.61 13.54
CA GLY A 150 20.84 24.98 14.00
C GLY A 150 20.57 25.13 15.50
N VAL A 151 20.28 24.04 16.21
CA VAL A 151 19.79 24.02 17.59
C VAL A 151 20.70 23.15 18.47
N GLY A 152 20.77 23.44 19.77
CA GLY A 152 21.56 22.67 20.73
C GLY A 152 21.07 21.21 20.88
N ARG A 153 21.99 20.29 21.22
CA ARG A 153 21.67 18.85 21.38
C ARG A 153 20.54 18.58 22.39
N LYS A 154 20.46 19.35 23.48
CA LYS A 154 19.43 19.20 24.52
C LYS A 154 18.04 19.58 24.01
N GLU A 155 17.96 20.67 23.25
CA GLU A 155 16.70 21.15 22.68
C GLU A 155 16.19 20.23 21.56
N LEU A 156 17.09 19.71 20.72
CA LEU A 156 16.75 18.68 19.73
C LEU A 156 16.15 17.45 20.40
N LEU A 157 16.77 16.96 21.48
CA LEU A 157 16.26 15.83 22.24
C LEU A 157 14.88 16.15 22.86
N LYS A 158 14.72 17.34 23.47
CA LYS A 158 13.45 17.79 24.05
C LYS A 158 12.32 17.86 23.00
N ALA A 159 12.62 18.39 21.82
CA ALA A 159 11.66 18.46 20.71
C ALA A 159 11.26 17.07 20.21
N CYS A 160 12.23 16.17 20.02
CA CYS A 160 11.96 14.79 19.62
C CYS A 160 11.17 14.00 20.67
N ILE A 161 11.43 14.21 21.98
CA ILE A 161 10.63 13.64 23.08
C ILE A 161 9.19 14.14 23.03
N SER A 162 8.99 15.45 22.93
CA SER A 162 7.65 16.04 22.85
C SER A 162 6.84 15.51 21.67
N ARG A 163 7.50 15.40 20.50
CA ARG A 163 6.89 14.84 19.28
C ARG A 163 6.50 13.38 19.46
N GLU A 164 7.40 12.54 19.97
CA GLU A 164 7.11 11.11 20.15
C GLU A 164 5.99 10.88 21.19
N TYR A 165 5.99 11.65 22.28
CA TYR A 165 4.90 11.62 23.27
C TYR A 165 3.55 12.01 22.64
N LEU A 166 3.50 13.06 21.82
CA LEU A 166 2.29 13.47 21.12
C LEU A 166 1.79 12.38 20.15
N LEU A 167 2.70 11.75 19.41
CA LEU A 167 2.36 10.63 18.51
C LEU A 167 1.82 9.43 19.28
N MET A 168 2.40 9.10 20.43
CA MET A 168 1.90 8.03 21.30
C MET A 168 0.50 8.34 21.84
N LYS A 169 0.23 9.58 22.25
CA LYS A 169 -1.10 10.01 22.71
C LYS A 169 -2.15 9.94 21.60
N ARG A 170 -1.82 10.37 20.38
CA ARG A 170 -2.72 10.31 19.22
C ARG A 170 -3.01 8.88 18.75
N ASN A 171 -2.02 7.99 18.87
CA ASN A 171 -2.16 6.56 18.57
C ASN A 171 -2.47 5.71 19.82
N SER A 172 -3.13 6.29 20.83
CA SER A 172 -3.46 5.61 22.10
C SER A 172 -4.29 4.34 21.88
N PHE A 173 -5.16 4.33 20.87
CA PHE A 173 -6.00 3.18 20.50
C PHE A 173 -5.19 1.88 20.36
N VAL A 174 -4.01 1.93 19.72
CA VAL A 174 -3.21 0.72 19.50
C VAL A 174 -2.64 0.19 20.82
N TYR A 175 -2.27 1.08 21.74
CA TYR A 175 -1.83 0.71 23.08
C TYR A 175 -2.96 0.12 23.91
N ILE A 176 -4.13 0.74 23.90
CA ILE A 176 -5.33 0.26 24.59
C ILE A 176 -5.69 -1.15 24.11
N PHE A 177 -5.72 -1.36 22.79
CA PHE A 177 -6.01 -2.67 22.22
C PHE A 177 -4.98 -3.73 22.67
N LYS A 178 -3.68 -3.40 22.68
CA LYS A 178 -2.65 -4.31 23.21
C LYS A 178 -2.85 -4.66 24.68
N PHE A 179 -3.21 -3.70 25.52
CA PHE A 179 -3.53 -3.96 26.93
C PHE A 179 -4.71 -4.94 27.06
N ILE A 180 -5.77 -4.74 26.27
CA ILE A 180 -6.93 -5.64 26.24
C ILE A 180 -6.49 -7.04 25.78
N GLN A 181 -5.73 -7.14 24.69
CA GLN A 181 -5.19 -8.41 24.17
C GLN A 181 -4.35 -9.13 25.23
N LEU A 182 -3.43 -8.43 25.90
CA LEU A 182 -2.58 -9.00 26.94
C LEU A 182 -3.41 -9.47 28.15
N THR A 183 -4.47 -8.74 28.51
CA THR A 183 -5.42 -9.13 29.57
C THR A 183 -6.14 -10.42 29.22
N ILE A 184 -6.65 -10.54 27.99
CA ILE A 184 -7.31 -11.75 27.51
C ILE A 184 -6.33 -12.94 27.54
N MET A 185 -5.10 -12.74 27.07
CA MET A 185 -4.06 -13.79 27.11
C MET A 185 -3.69 -14.19 28.54
N ALA A 186 -3.56 -13.22 29.46
CA ALA A 186 -3.30 -13.48 30.87
C ALA A 186 -4.46 -14.27 31.51
N PHE A 187 -5.71 -13.91 31.19
CA PHE A 187 -6.91 -14.61 31.65
C PHE A 187 -6.97 -16.06 31.15
N ILE A 188 -6.67 -16.30 29.87
CA ILE A 188 -6.59 -17.66 29.32
C ILE A 188 -5.47 -18.44 30.04
N THR A 189 -4.31 -17.81 30.24
CA THR A 189 -3.16 -18.47 30.89
C THR A 189 -3.46 -18.84 32.34
N MET A 190 -4.02 -17.92 33.13
CA MET A 190 -4.30 -18.17 34.55
C MET A 190 -5.37 -19.26 34.75
N THR A 191 -6.35 -19.33 33.84
CA THR A 191 -7.42 -20.36 33.90
C THR A 191 -6.99 -21.70 33.31
N LEU A 192 -5.97 -21.71 32.44
CA LEU A 192 -5.37 -22.92 31.87
C LEU A 192 -4.42 -23.59 32.87
N PHE A 193 -3.60 -22.80 33.57
CA PHE A 193 -2.64 -23.27 34.57
C PHE A 193 -3.18 -23.03 35.99
N LEU A 194 -4.45 -23.33 36.24
CA LEU A 194 -5.09 -23.03 37.52
C LEU A 194 -4.44 -23.87 38.65
N ARG A 195 -4.08 -23.21 39.76
CA ARG A 195 -3.38 -23.86 40.90
C ARG A 195 -4.03 -25.17 41.38
N THR A 196 -5.35 -25.33 41.29
CA THR A 196 -6.05 -26.55 41.72
C THR A 196 -5.70 -27.79 40.88
N GLU A 197 -5.36 -27.59 39.61
CA GLU A 197 -4.95 -28.66 38.68
C GLU A 197 -3.41 -28.83 38.62
N MET A 198 -2.67 -27.87 39.17
CA MET A 198 -1.21 -27.83 39.17
C MET A 198 -0.63 -28.50 40.43
N ARG A 199 -0.25 -29.78 40.33
CA ARG A 199 0.39 -30.52 41.44
C ARG A 199 1.91 -30.30 41.44
N ASN A 200 2.48 -30.02 42.62
CA ASN A 200 3.91 -29.80 42.84
C ASN A 200 4.63 -31.00 43.49
N ASP A 201 4.10 -32.21 43.30
CA ASP A 201 4.52 -33.45 43.96
C ASP A 201 5.47 -34.31 43.12
N SER A 202 5.63 -34.01 41.84
CA SER A 202 6.31 -34.87 40.86
C SER A 202 7.14 -34.06 39.86
N ILE A 203 8.12 -34.73 39.24
CA ILE A 203 8.94 -34.15 38.16
C ILE A 203 8.06 -33.74 36.97
N GLU A 204 7.02 -34.53 36.66
CA GLU A 204 6.05 -34.20 35.61
C GLU A 204 5.26 -32.93 35.93
N GLY A 205 4.81 -32.76 37.18
CA GLY A 205 4.17 -31.53 37.65
C GLY A 205 5.09 -30.32 37.52
N GLY A 206 6.36 -30.47 37.91
CA GLY A 206 7.40 -29.46 37.69
C GLY A 206 7.56 -29.05 36.23
N GLY A 207 7.46 -29.99 35.29
CA GLY A 207 7.49 -29.72 33.85
C GLY A 207 6.35 -28.81 33.37
N ILE A 208 5.15 -28.91 33.94
CA ILE A 208 4.01 -28.05 33.59
C ILE A 208 4.23 -26.63 34.11
N TYR A 209 4.79 -26.46 35.31
CA TYR A 209 5.22 -25.16 35.84
C TYR A 209 6.30 -24.50 34.97
N MET A 210 7.27 -25.28 34.49
CA MET A 210 8.27 -24.80 33.52
C MET A 210 7.60 -24.33 32.22
N GLY A 211 6.61 -25.08 31.72
CA GLY A 211 5.81 -24.71 30.56
C GLY A 211 5.07 -23.39 30.73
N ALA A 212 4.46 -23.16 31.90
CA ALA A 212 3.79 -21.89 32.23
C ALA A 212 4.76 -20.69 32.25
N LEU A 213 5.94 -20.85 32.86
CA LEU A 213 6.97 -19.81 32.89
C LEU A 213 7.56 -19.52 31.51
N PHE A 214 7.81 -20.56 30.72
CA PHE A 214 8.26 -20.44 29.33
C PHE A 214 7.23 -19.72 28.47
N PHE A 215 5.96 -20.09 28.59
CA PHE A 215 4.88 -19.43 27.87
C PHE A 215 4.74 -17.95 28.26
N GLY A 216 4.85 -17.62 29.56
CA GLY A 216 4.83 -16.24 30.02
C GLY A 216 5.97 -15.40 29.47
N LEU A 217 7.20 -15.95 29.44
CA LEU A 217 8.36 -15.30 28.83
C LEU A 217 8.12 -15.01 27.33
N ILE A 218 7.59 -15.99 26.61
CA ILE A 218 7.30 -15.91 25.17
C ILE A 218 6.18 -14.91 24.88
N ALA A 219 5.09 -14.95 25.63
CA ALA A 219 3.95 -14.06 25.45
C ALA A 219 4.39 -12.59 25.59
N ILE A 220 5.21 -12.30 26.60
CA ILE A 220 5.79 -10.97 26.83
C ILE A 220 6.79 -10.58 25.73
N MET A 221 7.67 -11.51 25.31
CA MET A 221 8.61 -11.24 24.22
C MET A 221 7.86 -10.87 22.92
N PHE A 222 6.94 -11.72 22.47
CA PHE A 222 6.26 -11.55 21.19
C PHE A 222 5.25 -10.40 21.16
N ASN A 223 4.80 -9.90 22.31
CA ASN A 223 4.01 -8.65 22.37
C ASN A 223 4.76 -7.48 21.68
N GLY A 224 6.09 -7.49 21.73
CA GLY A 224 6.95 -6.53 21.05
C GLY A 224 6.91 -6.57 19.51
N MET A 225 6.44 -7.66 18.85
CA MET A 225 6.48 -7.81 17.37
C MET A 225 5.77 -6.67 16.64
N SER A 226 4.72 -6.15 17.26
CA SER A 226 3.95 -5.00 16.78
C SER A 226 4.78 -3.72 16.59
N GLU A 227 5.96 -3.60 17.20
CA GLU A 227 6.89 -2.48 16.95
C GLU A 227 7.46 -2.50 15.53
N ILE A 228 7.52 -3.67 14.88
CA ILE A 228 8.03 -3.78 13.50
C ILE A 228 7.20 -2.89 12.57
N SER A 229 5.88 -3.11 12.57
CA SER A 229 4.98 -2.43 11.65
C SER A 229 4.87 -0.93 11.95
N MET A 230 4.86 -0.54 13.22
CA MET A 230 4.86 0.86 13.65
C MET A 230 6.14 1.60 13.25
N THR A 231 7.29 0.95 13.34
CA THR A 231 8.58 1.57 13.02
C THR A 231 8.72 1.75 11.51
N ILE A 232 8.38 0.73 10.71
CA ILE A 232 8.45 0.80 9.25
C ILE A 232 7.55 1.92 8.70
N ALA A 233 6.35 2.09 9.25
CA ALA A 233 5.45 3.19 8.86
C ALA A 233 6.05 4.59 9.07
N LYS A 234 6.95 4.76 10.05
CA LYS A 234 7.61 6.05 10.33
C LYS A 234 8.88 6.29 9.48
N LEU A 235 9.47 5.23 8.91
CA LEU A 235 10.76 5.32 8.20
C LEU A 235 10.77 6.30 7.02
N PRO A 236 9.75 6.39 6.14
CA PRO A 236 9.78 7.33 5.01
C PRO A 236 9.91 8.78 5.46
N VAL A 237 9.13 9.18 6.48
CA VAL A 237 9.18 10.53 7.06
C VAL A 237 10.51 10.77 7.77
N PHE A 238 11.02 9.76 8.48
CA PHE A 238 12.32 9.83 9.14
C PHE A 238 13.46 10.08 8.14
N PHE A 239 13.52 9.31 7.05
CA PHE A 239 14.58 9.47 6.04
C PHE A 239 14.53 10.87 5.42
N LYS A 240 13.34 11.38 5.08
CA LYS A 240 13.17 12.75 4.58
C LYS A 240 13.69 13.79 5.58
N GLN A 241 13.35 13.67 6.86
CA GLN A 241 13.79 14.60 7.91
C GLN A 241 15.30 14.53 8.19
N ARG A 242 15.86 13.32 8.19
CA ARG A 242 17.30 13.08 8.37
C ARG A 242 18.10 13.68 7.23
N ASP A 243 17.66 13.46 5.99
CA ASP A 243 18.34 13.92 4.79
C ASP A 243 18.25 15.45 4.65
N LEU A 244 17.18 16.06 5.19
CA LEU A 244 17.02 17.52 5.37
C LEU A 244 17.73 18.08 6.63
N LEU A 245 18.53 17.26 7.33
CA LEU A 245 19.31 17.68 8.52
C LEU A 245 18.47 18.26 9.68
N PHE A 246 17.21 17.85 9.86
CA PHE A 246 16.39 18.32 10.98
C PHE A 246 16.94 17.91 12.35
N PHE A 247 17.40 16.66 12.47
CA PHE A 247 17.99 16.11 13.70
C PHE A 247 18.91 14.92 13.36
N PRO A 248 19.89 14.59 14.22
CA PRO A 248 20.67 13.37 14.09
C PRO A 248 19.86 12.13 14.49
N SER A 249 20.19 10.96 13.93
CA SER A 249 19.43 9.71 14.16
C SER A 249 19.32 9.29 15.63
N TRP A 250 20.32 9.60 16.47
CA TRP A 250 20.26 9.31 17.91
C TRP A 250 19.21 10.13 18.66
N ALA A 251 18.95 11.38 18.22
CA ALA A 251 17.95 12.24 18.84
C ALA A 251 16.52 11.76 18.53
N TYR A 252 16.36 11.02 17.43
CA TYR A 252 15.13 10.31 17.09
C TYR A 252 14.98 8.99 17.85
N ALA A 253 16.05 8.19 17.92
CA ALA A 253 16.00 6.83 18.48
C ALA A 253 15.86 6.79 20.01
N LEU A 254 16.56 7.68 20.74
CA LEU A 254 16.55 7.70 22.20
C LEU A 254 15.15 7.95 22.81
N PRO A 255 14.37 8.95 22.36
CA PRO A 255 13.03 9.18 22.88
C PRO A 255 12.10 7.97 22.76
N THR A 256 12.18 7.24 21.63
CA THR A 256 11.38 6.03 21.40
C THR A 256 11.74 4.94 22.41
N CYS A 257 13.01 4.84 22.82
CA CYS A 257 13.42 3.91 23.87
C CYS A 257 12.90 4.35 25.26
N ILE A 258 13.12 5.61 25.63
CA ILE A 258 12.84 6.13 26.98
C ILE A 258 11.33 6.13 27.28
N LEU A 259 10.51 6.62 26.35
CA LEU A 259 9.06 6.76 26.55
C LEU A 259 8.33 5.41 26.68
N LYS A 260 8.99 4.31 26.33
CA LYS A 260 8.44 2.95 26.41
C LYS A 260 8.66 2.29 27.75
N ILE A 261 9.63 2.75 28.52
CA ILE A 261 9.93 2.19 29.84
C ILE A 261 8.68 2.16 30.74
N PRO A 262 7.94 3.27 30.93
CA PRO A 262 6.74 3.25 31.77
C PRO A 262 5.64 2.30 31.26
N ILE A 263 5.49 2.18 29.94
CA ILE A 263 4.50 1.29 29.34
C ILE A 263 4.86 -0.17 29.62
N SER A 264 6.13 -0.54 29.54
CA SER A 264 6.55 -1.92 29.85
C SER A 264 6.32 -2.30 31.31
N PHE A 265 6.51 -1.37 32.25
CA PHE A 265 6.15 -1.62 33.66
C PHE A 265 4.64 -1.88 33.80
N LEU A 266 3.79 -1.12 33.11
CA LEU A 266 2.33 -1.33 33.14
C LEU A 266 1.93 -2.66 32.49
N GLU A 267 2.45 -2.98 31.30
CA GLU A 267 2.14 -4.23 30.57
C GLU A 267 2.50 -5.46 31.40
N VAL A 268 3.69 -5.47 32.00
CA VAL A 268 4.15 -6.59 32.81
C VAL A 268 3.44 -6.66 34.16
N SER A 269 3.05 -5.51 34.73
CA SER A 269 2.27 -5.48 35.98
C SER A 269 0.96 -6.24 35.77
N LEU A 270 0.28 -5.93 34.67
CA LEU A 270 -0.96 -6.59 34.31
C LEU A 270 -0.77 -8.11 34.17
N TRP A 271 0.27 -8.56 33.47
CA TRP A 271 0.54 -9.99 33.31
C TRP A 271 0.86 -10.69 34.64
N VAL A 272 1.82 -10.16 35.40
CA VAL A 272 2.34 -10.83 36.61
C VAL A 272 1.30 -10.84 37.71
N PHE A 273 0.66 -9.71 38.02
CA PHE A 273 -0.29 -9.65 39.12
C PHE A 273 -1.57 -10.46 38.85
N LEU A 274 -1.97 -10.63 37.59
CA LEU A 274 -3.11 -11.50 37.24
C LEU A 274 -2.74 -12.99 37.31
N THR A 275 -1.55 -13.36 36.86
CA THR A 275 -1.20 -14.78 36.67
C THR A 275 -0.49 -15.42 37.87
N TYR A 276 0.35 -14.68 38.59
CA TYR A 276 1.35 -15.27 39.49
C TYR A 276 0.75 -16.14 40.60
N TYR A 277 -0.15 -15.58 41.41
CA TYR A 277 -0.76 -16.31 42.52
C TYR A 277 -1.83 -17.31 42.08
N VAL A 278 -2.50 -17.05 40.95
CA VAL A 278 -3.55 -17.91 40.42
C VAL A 278 -2.97 -19.21 39.84
N ILE A 279 -1.79 -19.13 39.22
CA ILE A 279 -1.05 -20.31 38.74
C ILE A 279 -0.48 -21.12 39.91
N GLY A 280 -0.19 -20.45 41.02
CA GLY A 280 0.34 -21.06 42.23
C GLY A 280 1.86 -21.21 42.21
N PHE A 281 2.57 -20.19 41.71
CA PHE A 281 4.01 -20.02 41.92
C PHE A 281 4.34 -19.78 43.41
N ASP A 282 5.63 -19.78 43.76
CA ASP A 282 6.07 -19.59 45.15
C ASP A 282 5.53 -18.28 45.75
N PRO A 283 4.81 -18.31 46.90
CA PRO A 283 4.07 -17.16 47.41
C PRO A 283 4.98 -16.06 47.99
N ASN A 284 6.29 -16.24 47.99
CA ASN A 284 7.23 -15.22 48.46
C ASN A 284 7.17 -13.96 47.59
N VAL A 285 6.85 -12.83 48.22
CA VAL A 285 6.77 -11.50 47.60
C VAL A 285 8.08 -11.09 46.90
N GLU A 286 9.23 -11.47 47.45
CA GLU A 286 10.52 -11.20 46.83
C GLU A 286 10.65 -11.89 45.46
N ARG A 287 10.18 -13.14 45.35
CA ARG A 287 10.24 -13.91 44.09
C ARG A 287 9.27 -13.39 43.05
N LEU A 288 8.11 -12.86 43.48
CA LEU A 288 7.19 -12.14 42.62
C LEU A 288 7.86 -10.92 41.98
N PHE A 289 8.47 -10.05 42.80
CA PHE A 289 9.15 -8.85 42.27
C PHE A 289 10.37 -9.20 41.41
N ARG A 290 11.05 -10.30 41.72
CA ARG A 290 12.14 -10.83 40.89
C ARG A 290 11.65 -11.29 39.51
N GLN A 291 10.52 -12.00 39.43
CA GLN A 291 9.90 -12.37 38.16
C GLN A 291 9.40 -11.14 37.39
N TYR A 292 8.78 -10.19 38.09
CA TYR A 292 8.34 -8.92 37.53
C TYR A 292 9.48 -8.15 36.85
N LEU A 293 10.62 -7.99 37.54
CA LEU A 293 11.79 -7.30 37.00
C LEU A 293 12.32 -7.96 35.72
N ILE A 294 12.46 -9.30 35.71
CA ILE A 294 12.94 -10.03 34.53
C ILE A 294 12.00 -9.82 33.34
N LEU A 295 10.69 -9.91 33.55
CA LEU A 295 9.73 -9.72 32.47
C LEU A 295 9.71 -8.28 31.95
N VAL A 296 9.90 -7.26 32.81
CA VAL A 296 10.05 -5.85 32.36
C VAL A 296 11.28 -5.69 31.46
N LEU A 297 12.41 -6.29 31.85
CA LEU A 297 13.64 -6.27 31.05
C LEU A 297 13.46 -7.00 29.71
N VAL A 298 12.73 -8.11 29.71
CA VAL A 298 12.40 -8.85 28.47
C VAL A 298 11.54 -8.00 27.54
N THR A 299 10.53 -7.28 28.04
CA THR A 299 9.71 -6.37 27.22
C THR A 299 10.55 -5.24 26.61
N GLN A 300 11.45 -4.65 27.39
CA GLN A 300 12.34 -3.59 26.89
C GLN A 300 13.32 -4.12 25.84
N MET A 301 13.90 -5.30 26.09
CA MET A 301 14.80 -5.98 25.18
C MET A 301 14.09 -6.33 23.86
N SER A 302 12.90 -6.92 23.94
CA SER A 302 12.12 -7.31 22.76
C SER A 302 11.73 -6.10 21.94
N SER A 303 11.30 -5.01 22.58
CA SER A 303 10.97 -3.75 21.91
C SER A 303 12.17 -3.17 21.15
N GLY A 304 13.37 -3.20 21.74
CA GLY A 304 14.62 -2.79 21.07
C GLY A 304 14.96 -3.70 19.88
N LEU A 305 14.87 -5.02 20.06
CA LEU A 305 15.12 -6.02 19.01
C LEU A 305 14.20 -5.82 17.80
N PHE A 306 12.90 -5.66 18.02
CA PHE A 306 11.92 -5.49 16.93
C PHE A 306 12.07 -4.17 16.18
N ARG A 307 12.44 -3.09 16.86
CA ARG A 307 12.79 -1.81 16.20
C ARG A 307 14.03 -1.94 15.34
N PHE A 308 15.05 -2.65 15.84
CA PHE A 308 16.26 -2.92 15.06
C PHE A 308 15.93 -3.74 13.81
N ILE A 309 15.16 -4.82 13.94
CA ILE A 309 14.71 -5.65 12.80
C ILE A 309 13.97 -4.79 11.78
N ALA A 310 13.07 -3.91 12.22
CA ALA A 310 12.36 -2.99 11.33
C ALA A 310 13.29 -2.00 10.61
N ALA A 311 14.21 -1.35 11.34
CA ALA A 311 15.13 -0.38 10.76
C ALA A 311 16.16 -1.01 9.81
N ALA A 312 16.62 -2.23 10.09
CA ALA A 312 17.49 -2.99 9.19
C ALA A 312 16.72 -3.46 7.95
N GLY A 313 15.51 -4.01 8.19
CA GLY A 313 14.65 -4.61 7.19
C GLY A 313 13.98 -3.62 6.25
N ARG A 314 13.72 -2.36 6.66
CA ARG A 314 13.14 -1.20 5.93
C ARG A 314 11.84 -1.42 5.13
N ASN A 315 11.48 -2.66 4.83
CA ASN A 315 10.30 -3.15 4.14
C ASN A 315 9.67 -4.24 5.01
N MET A 316 8.34 -4.28 5.06
CA MET A 316 7.58 -5.19 5.94
C MET A 316 7.89 -6.67 5.65
N VAL A 317 7.97 -7.06 4.38
CA VAL A 317 8.18 -8.46 3.99
C VAL A 317 9.59 -8.91 4.40
N VAL A 318 10.59 -8.09 4.11
CA VAL A 318 12.00 -8.37 4.48
C VAL A 318 12.16 -8.39 6.00
N ALA A 319 11.58 -7.42 6.72
CA ALA A 319 11.67 -7.34 8.18
C ALA A 319 10.98 -8.52 8.87
N ASN A 320 9.79 -8.94 8.42
CA ASN A 320 9.10 -10.10 9.00
C ASN A 320 9.86 -11.40 8.72
N THR A 321 10.46 -11.52 7.53
CA THR A 321 11.19 -12.72 7.13
C THR A 321 12.52 -12.86 7.89
N PHE A 322 13.34 -11.80 7.89
CA PHE A 322 14.61 -11.77 8.64
C PHE A 322 14.36 -11.81 10.16
N GLY A 323 13.31 -11.11 10.61
CA GLY A 323 12.89 -11.11 12.00
C GLY A 323 12.49 -12.51 12.47
N ALA A 324 11.68 -13.25 11.70
CA ALA A 324 11.30 -14.61 12.04
C ALA A 324 12.52 -15.54 12.17
N PHE A 325 13.51 -15.42 11.28
CA PHE A 325 14.76 -16.15 11.38
C PHE A 325 15.53 -15.83 12.67
N ALA A 326 15.73 -14.55 12.98
CA ALA A 326 16.43 -14.15 14.20
C ALA A 326 15.69 -14.64 15.46
N LEU A 327 14.36 -14.42 15.52
CA LEU A 327 13.53 -14.85 16.65
C LEU A 327 13.52 -16.35 16.84
N LEU A 328 13.55 -17.12 15.76
CA LEU A 328 13.61 -18.57 15.81
C LEU A 328 14.89 -19.05 16.51
N ILE A 329 16.05 -18.47 16.18
CA ILE A 329 17.32 -18.80 16.87
C ILE A 329 17.19 -18.49 18.35
N LEU A 330 16.68 -17.31 18.68
CA LEU A 330 16.52 -16.88 20.06
C LEU A 330 15.59 -17.82 20.84
N PHE A 331 14.51 -18.28 20.20
CA PHE A 331 13.51 -19.16 20.77
C PHE A 331 14.00 -20.60 20.94
N ALA A 332 14.56 -21.20 19.89
CA ALA A 332 15.03 -22.59 19.90
C ALA A 332 16.19 -22.78 20.90
N LEU A 333 17.08 -21.79 20.98
CA LEU A 333 18.25 -21.81 21.87
C LEU A 333 17.98 -21.18 23.25
N GLY A 334 16.71 -21.00 23.64
CA GLY A 334 16.32 -20.50 24.96
C GLY A 334 16.49 -21.52 26.10
N GLY A 335 16.83 -22.78 25.79
CA GLY A 335 17.07 -23.85 26.77
C GLY A 335 15.86 -24.71 27.13
N PHE A 336 14.63 -24.28 26.79
CA PHE A 336 13.41 -25.06 27.03
C PHE A 336 13.05 -26.01 25.87
N VAL A 337 13.13 -25.51 24.63
CA VAL A 337 12.82 -26.29 23.41
C VAL A 337 13.88 -27.34 23.15
N LEU A 338 15.15 -26.93 23.22
CA LEU A 338 16.31 -27.80 23.15
C LEU A 338 17.09 -27.65 24.45
N SER A 339 17.32 -28.77 25.14
CA SER A 339 18.09 -28.78 26.38
C SER A 339 19.54 -28.38 26.08
N ARG A 340 20.20 -27.70 27.03
CA ARG A 340 21.59 -27.22 26.85
C ARG A 340 22.56 -28.35 26.52
N ASP A 341 22.38 -29.50 27.15
CA ASP A 341 23.28 -30.65 27.00
C ASP A 341 23.12 -31.34 25.64
N ASP A 342 21.97 -31.15 24.98
CA ASP A 342 21.69 -31.68 23.65
C ASP A 342 22.08 -30.71 22.52
N ILE A 343 22.47 -29.48 22.84
CA ILE A 343 22.99 -28.51 21.86
C ILE A 343 24.36 -28.99 21.37
N LYS A 344 24.50 -29.15 20.06
CA LYS A 344 25.79 -29.54 19.45
C LYS A 344 26.87 -28.51 19.76
N LYS A 345 28.12 -28.97 19.94
CA LYS A 345 29.26 -28.12 20.32
C LYS A 345 29.46 -26.91 19.39
N TRP A 346 29.18 -27.03 18.10
CA TRP A 346 29.30 -25.94 17.13
C TRP A 346 28.15 -24.91 17.19
N TRP A 347 27.03 -25.20 17.87
CA TRP A 347 25.89 -24.29 18.05
C TRP A 347 25.81 -23.70 19.47
N ILE A 348 26.69 -24.10 20.39
CA ILE A 348 26.65 -23.64 21.78
C ILE A 348 26.81 -22.13 21.93
N TRP A 349 27.52 -21.46 21.00
CA TRP A 349 27.65 -20.01 20.99
C TRP A 349 26.29 -19.30 20.82
N GLY A 350 25.38 -19.89 20.04
CA GLY A 350 24.04 -19.34 19.83
C GLY A 350 23.19 -19.36 21.10
N TYR A 351 23.38 -20.36 21.97
CA TYR A 351 22.80 -20.40 23.31
C TYR A 351 23.27 -19.21 24.17
N TRP A 352 24.57 -18.89 24.12
CA TRP A 352 25.17 -17.78 24.88
C TRP A 352 24.81 -16.39 24.36
N ILE A 353 24.52 -16.25 23.07
CA ILE A 353 24.10 -14.99 22.45
C ILE A 353 22.58 -14.80 22.54
N SER A 354 21.81 -15.83 22.93
CA SER A 354 20.35 -15.71 23.04
C SER A 354 19.92 -14.93 24.29
N PRO A 355 19.21 -13.79 24.18
CA PRO A 355 18.62 -13.10 25.33
C PRO A 355 17.59 -13.97 26.07
N MET A 356 16.96 -14.91 25.35
CA MET A 356 15.96 -15.80 25.93
C MET A 356 16.55 -16.83 26.87
N MET A 357 17.79 -17.26 26.64
CA MET A 357 18.50 -18.12 27.57
C MET A 357 18.65 -17.46 28.95
N TYR A 358 19.03 -16.17 28.97
CA TYR A 358 19.18 -15.39 30.21
C TYR A 358 17.85 -15.17 30.93
N GLY A 359 16.79 -14.80 30.19
CA GLY A 359 15.45 -14.63 30.75
C GLY A 359 14.87 -15.94 31.30
N GLN A 360 14.99 -17.04 30.54
CA GLN A 360 14.49 -18.35 30.94
C GLN A 360 15.23 -18.88 32.17
N ASN A 361 16.57 -18.89 32.17
CA ASN A 361 17.34 -19.35 33.32
C ASN A 361 17.04 -18.54 34.59
N ALA A 362 16.91 -17.21 34.48
CA ALA A 362 16.56 -16.36 35.62
C ALA A 362 15.18 -16.70 36.20
N LEU A 363 14.18 -16.95 35.34
CA LEU A 363 12.84 -17.36 35.78
C LEU A 363 12.85 -18.76 36.42
N MET A 364 13.54 -19.72 35.81
CA MET A 364 13.63 -21.10 36.33
C MET A 364 14.31 -21.14 37.70
N VAL A 365 15.47 -20.48 37.86
CA VAL A 365 16.20 -20.42 39.13
C VAL A 365 15.39 -19.66 40.20
N ASN A 366 14.67 -18.60 39.81
CA ASN A 366 13.82 -17.85 40.72
C ASN A 366 12.61 -18.66 41.23
N GLU A 367 12.05 -19.57 40.45
CA GLU A 367 10.91 -20.39 40.91
C GLU A 367 11.37 -21.67 41.62
N PHE A 368 12.22 -22.49 41.00
CA PHE A 368 12.53 -23.84 41.48
C PHE A 368 13.49 -23.87 42.69
N LEU A 369 14.15 -22.77 43.01
CA LEU A 369 14.85 -22.62 44.31
C LEU A 369 13.92 -22.09 45.42
N GLY A 370 12.62 -21.99 45.15
CA GLY A 370 11.55 -21.58 46.06
C GLY A 370 11.35 -22.52 47.24
N ASN A 371 10.64 -22.02 48.26
CA ASN A 371 10.31 -22.80 49.45
C ASN A 371 9.37 -23.98 49.11
N GLN A 372 8.48 -23.80 48.11
CA GLN A 372 7.56 -24.86 47.67
C GLN A 372 8.26 -26.06 47.01
N TRP A 373 9.47 -25.88 46.47
CA TRP A 373 10.20 -26.89 45.71
C TRP A 373 11.31 -27.60 46.52
N ARG A 374 11.38 -27.33 47.84
CA ARG A 374 12.40 -27.91 48.75
C ARG A 374 12.10 -29.35 49.20
N ARG A 375 10.93 -29.88 48.86
CA ARG A 375 10.55 -31.27 49.21
C ARG A 375 11.51 -32.27 48.57
N ILE A 376 11.86 -33.33 49.30
CA ILE A 376 12.74 -34.40 48.80
C ILE A 376 11.86 -35.60 48.40
N LEU A 377 12.10 -36.15 47.20
CA LEU A 377 11.40 -37.34 46.70
C LEU A 377 11.94 -38.63 47.35
N PRO A 378 11.12 -39.67 47.54
CA PRO A 378 11.60 -40.96 48.05
C PRO A 378 12.65 -41.55 47.11
N GLY A 379 13.88 -41.76 47.59
CA GLY A 379 15.00 -42.31 46.80
C GLY A 379 15.94 -41.28 46.15
N SER A 380 15.76 -39.98 46.39
CA SER A 380 16.70 -38.91 45.98
C SER A 380 17.30 -38.21 47.20
N ASN A 381 18.58 -37.81 47.12
CA ASN A 381 19.24 -36.99 48.14
C ASN A 381 19.14 -35.47 47.88
N GLU A 382 18.50 -35.07 46.79
CA GLU A 382 18.41 -33.67 46.37
C GLU A 382 16.98 -33.12 46.46
N PRO A 383 16.80 -31.80 46.72
CA PRO A 383 15.51 -31.13 46.62
C PRO A 383 14.86 -31.34 45.25
N LEU A 384 13.54 -31.46 45.23
CA LEU A 384 12.73 -31.63 44.02
C LEU A 384 13.05 -30.55 42.98
N GLY A 385 13.16 -29.28 43.40
CA GLY A 385 13.50 -28.17 42.51
C GLY A 385 14.84 -28.32 41.79
N ILE A 386 15.88 -28.81 42.47
CA ILE A 386 17.20 -29.05 41.87
C ILE A 386 17.14 -30.22 40.89
N THR A 387 16.38 -31.26 41.23
CA THR A 387 16.16 -32.43 40.37
C THR A 387 15.44 -32.03 39.07
N ILE A 388 14.46 -31.11 39.15
CA ILE A 388 13.74 -30.57 37.98
C ILE A 388 14.66 -29.69 37.12
N LEU A 389 15.50 -28.83 37.72
CA LEU A 389 16.46 -28.02 36.96
C LEU A 389 17.48 -28.90 36.22
N LYS A 390 17.97 -29.96 36.86
CA LYS A 390 18.90 -30.94 36.25
C LYS A 390 18.27 -31.73 35.11
N SER A 391 17.00 -32.13 35.22
CA SER A 391 16.34 -32.95 34.20
C SER A 391 16.21 -32.25 32.84
N ARG A 392 16.27 -30.92 32.82
CA ARG A 392 16.20 -30.08 31.60
C ARG A 392 17.50 -29.32 31.29
N GLY A 393 18.59 -29.56 32.03
CA GLY A 393 19.89 -28.95 31.80
C GLY A 393 19.98 -27.45 32.15
N PHE A 394 19.15 -26.96 33.09
CA PHE A 394 19.20 -25.57 33.58
C PHE A 394 20.25 -25.39 34.69
N PHE A 395 20.73 -24.16 34.86
CA PHE A 395 21.70 -23.84 35.92
C PHE A 395 21.08 -23.92 37.32
N GLN A 396 21.89 -24.29 38.31
CA GLN A 396 21.46 -24.53 39.70
C GLN A 396 21.85 -23.40 40.67
N ASP A 397 22.84 -22.57 40.31
CA ASP A 397 23.37 -21.52 41.18
C ASP A 397 22.42 -20.30 41.20
N PRO A 398 21.98 -19.83 42.40
CA PRO A 398 21.18 -18.61 42.56
C PRO A 398 21.73 -17.36 41.84
N ARG A 399 23.05 -17.26 41.65
CA ARG A 399 23.70 -16.12 40.99
C ARG A 399 23.25 -15.93 39.53
N TRP A 400 22.77 -16.99 38.88
CA TRP A 400 22.26 -16.93 37.50
C TRP A 400 21.04 -16.02 37.34
N TYR A 401 20.31 -15.72 38.42
CA TYR A 401 19.29 -14.69 38.39
C TYR A 401 19.87 -13.31 38.01
N TRP A 402 20.96 -12.90 38.68
CA TRP A 402 21.60 -11.60 38.44
C TRP A 402 22.39 -11.57 37.14
N PHE A 403 22.98 -12.69 36.73
CA PHE A 403 23.55 -12.81 35.37
C PHE A 403 22.46 -12.66 34.30
N GLY A 404 21.24 -13.16 34.55
CA GLY A 404 20.09 -12.94 33.69
C GLY A 404 19.72 -11.46 33.56
N VAL A 405 19.63 -10.75 34.69
CA VAL A 405 19.37 -9.29 34.73
C VAL A 405 20.44 -8.51 33.96
N GLY A 406 21.71 -8.77 34.24
CA GLY A 406 22.84 -8.10 33.59
C GLY A 406 22.89 -8.37 32.08
N GLY A 407 22.66 -9.62 31.66
CA GLY A 407 22.60 -10.00 30.26
C GLY A 407 21.48 -9.27 29.50
N LEU A 408 20.26 -9.25 30.05
CA LEU A 408 19.14 -8.55 29.44
C LEU A 408 19.38 -7.03 29.32
N LEU A 409 19.95 -6.37 30.34
CA LEU A 409 20.34 -4.97 30.27
C LEU A 409 21.38 -4.71 29.16
N GLY A 410 22.37 -5.60 29.03
CA GLY A 410 23.35 -5.54 27.93
C GLY A 410 22.68 -5.60 26.56
N PHE A 411 21.73 -6.53 26.36
CA PHE A 411 20.99 -6.65 25.10
C PHE A 411 20.07 -5.45 24.82
N ILE A 412 19.46 -4.84 25.83
CA ILE A 412 18.68 -3.61 25.67
C ILE A 412 19.55 -2.51 25.06
N VAL A 413 20.75 -2.29 25.62
CA VAL A 413 21.68 -1.28 25.10
C VAL A 413 22.14 -1.65 23.69
N LEU A 414 22.50 -2.91 23.47
CA LEU A 414 23.00 -3.41 22.18
C LEU A 414 21.98 -3.21 21.05
N PHE A 415 20.73 -3.64 21.23
CA PHE A 415 19.72 -3.53 20.18
C PHE A 415 19.33 -2.08 19.90
N ASN A 416 19.24 -1.22 20.93
CA ASN A 416 18.98 0.21 20.72
C ASN A 416 20.17 0.93 20.04
N PHE A 417 21.41 0.50 20.31
CA PHE A 417 22.58 0.97 19.59
C PHE A 417 22.51 0.58 18.10
N PHE A 418 22.26 -0.70 17.79
CA PHE A 418 22.13 -1.14 16.40
C PHE A 418 20.94 -0.52 15.67
N TYR A 419 19.82 -0.30 16.36
CA TYR A 419 18.70 0.48 15.82
C TYR A 419 19.13 1.90 15.42
N THR A 420 19.89 2.58 16.29
CA THR A 420 20.41 3.93 16.00
C THR A 420 21.38 3.93 14.83
N MET A 421 22.27 2.92 14.74
CA MET A 421 23.21 2.77 13.64
C MET A 421 22.52 2.45 12.31
N ALA A 422 21.51 1.57 12.32
CA ALA A 422 20.71 1.26 11.15
C ALA A 422 20.05 2.53 10.58
N LEU A 423 19.45 3.36 11.45
CA LEU A 423 18.87 4.64 11.05
C LEU A 423 19.90 5.68 10.58
N ALA A 424 21.12 5.63 11.08
CA ALA A 424 22.20 6.54 10.69
C ALA A 424 22.75 6.22 9.28
N TYR A 425 22.97 4.94 8.97
CA TYR A 425 23.72 4.53 7.78
C TYR A 425 22.90 3.94 6.64
N LEU A 426 21.74 3.33 6.91
CA LEU A 426 20.94 2.72 5.86
C LEU A 426 20.13 3.77 5.09
N LYS A 427 19.99 3.56 3.78
CA LYS A 427 19.15 4.35 2.87
C LYS A 427 17.84 3.60 2.56
N PRO A 428 16.78 4.27 2.06
CA PRO A 428 15.59 3.58 1.54
C PRO A 428 15.95 2.53 0.47
N PHE A 429 15.17 1.45 0.38
CA PHE A 429 15.39 0.39 -0.63
C PHE A 429 15.07 0.85 -2.06
N GLU A 430 14.03 1.67 -2.21
CA GLU A 430 13.54 2.12 -3.50
C GLU A 430 14.01 3.56 -3.75
N LYS A 431 14.71 3.76 -4.87
CA LYS A 431 14.92 5.09 -5.44
C LYS A 431 13.68 5.43 -6.27
N ILE A 432 13.16 6.64 -6.10
CA ILE A 432 12.13 7.19 -7.00
C ILE A 432 12.83 7.38 -8.34
N GLN A 433 12.68 6.40 -9.23
CA GLN A 433 13.21 6.49 -10.58
C GLN A 433 11.98 6.50 -11.50
N ALA A 434 11.69 7.67 -12.06
CA ALA A 434 10.72 7.79 -13.13
C ALA A 434 11.22 6.97 -14.31
N VAL A 435 10.34 6.19 -14.94
CA VAL A 435 10.64 5.48 -16.18
C VAL A 435 10.98 6.53 -17.24
N ILE A 436 12.26 6.62 -17.60
CA ILE A 436 12.75 7.46 -18.69
C ILE A 436 12.29 6.78 -20.00
N SER A 437 11.72 7.56 -20.92
CA SER A 437 11.22 7.05 -22.20
C SER A 437 12.37 6.52 -23.07
N GLU A 438 12.14 5.42 -23.80
CA GLU A 438 13.13 4.80 -24.71
C GLU A 438 13.73 5.80 -25.74
N GLU A 439 12.98 6.84 -26.13
CA GLU A 439 13.47 7.91 -27.01
C GLU A 439 14.68 8.69 -26.44
N LEU A 440 14.87 8.72 -25.11
CA LEU A 440 16.03 9.35 -24.47
C LEU A 440 17.24 8.39 -24.42
N GLU A 441 17.01 7.08 -24.29
CA GLU A 441 18.09 6.08 -24.33
C GLU A 441 18.69 5.96 -25.74
N GLU A 442 17.87 6.05 -26.80
CA GLU A 442 18.37 6.08 -28.18
C GLU A 442 19.22 7.33 -28.45
N LYS A 443 18.91 8.47 -27.81
CA LYS A 443 19.73 9.69 -27.89
C LYS A 443 21.06 9.57 -27.14
N GLU A 444 21.07 9.00 -25.94
CA GLU A 444 22.32 8.77 -25.20
C GLU A 444 23.24 7.76 -25.92
N GLN A 445 22.66 6.77 -26.63
CA GLN A 445 23.42 5.83 -27.47
C GLN A 445 23.88 6.46 -28.80
N ALA A 446 23.10 7.38 -29.38
CA ALA A 446 23.48 8.11 -30.59
C ALA A 446 24.56 9.19 -30.31
N GLU A 447 24.53 9.83 -29.14
CA GLU A 447 25.53 10.84 -28.77
C GLU A 447 26.86 10.19 -28.33
N SER A 448 26.82 9.05 -27.64
CA SER A 448 28.02 8.28 -27.27
C SER A 448 28.73 7.61 -28.45
N SER A 449 28.07 7.48 -29.60
CA SER A 449 28.67 6.93 -30.84
C SER A 449 29.22 7.99 -31.80
N SER A 450 29.06 9.30 -31.50
CA SER A 450 29.52 10.39 -32.36
C SER A 450 30.87 11.04 -31.95
N GLY A 451 31.47 10.60 -30.84
CA GLY A 451 32.76 11.09 -30.35
C GLY A 451 33.95 10.24 -30.80
N GLY A 452 34.31 10.27 -32.08
CA GLY A 452 35.49 9.53 -32.58
C GLY A 452 35.87 9.84 -34.02
N VAL A 453 36.59 10.94 -34.24
CA VAL A 453 37.23 11.25 -35.53
C VAL A 453 38.54 10.47 -35.65
N THR A 454 38.65 9.58 -36.64
CA THR A 454 39.89 9.43 -37.44
C THR A 454 39.61 8.75 -38.78
N SER A 455 40.22 9.35 -39.81
CA SER A 455 40.11 9.07 -41.23
C SER A 455 40.83 7.78 -41.66
N SER A 456 40.25 6.98 -42.58
CA SER A 456 40.76 6.74 -43.94
C SER A 456 40.49 5.33 -44.54
N LYS A 457 40.15 5.34 -45.85
CA LYS A 457 40.26 4.30 -46.92
C LYS A 457 39.13 3.28 -47.19
N VAL A 458 38.29 3.64 -48.19
CA VAL A 458 38.15 3.10 -49.58
C VAL A 458 37.95 1.57 -49.80
N GLN A 459 36.86 1.26 -50.54
CA GLN A 459 36.54 0.10 -51.40
C GLN A 459 36.37 -1.27 -50.73
N ASP A 460 35.55 -2.21 -51.18
CA ASP A 460 34.46 -2.38 -52.15
C ASP A 460 33.90 -3.78 -51.80
N ASP A 461 32.60 -4.02 -51.95
CA ASP A 461 32.03 -5.29 -52.44
C ASP A 461 30.56 -5.47 -52.05
N THR A 462 29.77 -5.22 -53.08
CA THR A 462 28.46 -5.77 -53.42
C THR A 462 28.22 -7.21 -52.94
N LYS A 463 27.03 -7.44 -52.36
CA LYS A 463 26.12 -8.49 -52.84
C LYS A 463 24.67 -8.25 -52.39
N THR A 464 23.90 -7.83 -53.37
CA THR A 464 22.45 -7.80 -53.49
C THR A 464 21.84 -9.20 -53.47
N SER A 465 20.66 -9.35 -52.86
CA SER A 465 19.60 -10.16 -53.45
C SER A 465 18.22 -9.59 -53.10
N ILE A 466 17.63 -9.02 -54.14
CA ILE A 466 16.32 -8.39 -54.27
C ILE A 466 15.21 -9.45 -54.24
N SER A 467 14.06 -9.11 -53.65
CA SER A 467 12.76 -9.62 -54.10
C SER A 467 11.67 -8.58 -53.83
N SER A 468 11.43 -7.79 -54.87
CA SER A 468 10.39 -6.78 -55.07
C SER A 468 8.95 -7.31 -54.96
N LYS A 469 8.05 -6.51 -54.37
CA LYS A 469 6.71 -6.31 -54.93
C LYS A 469 6.33 -4.84 -54.86
N SER A 470 6.09 -4.31 -56.05
CA SER A 470 5.70 -2.96 -56.44
C SER A 470 4.34 -2.55 -55.91
N SER A 471 4.21 -1.31 -55.43
CA SER A 471 2.98 -0.54 -55.48
C SER A 471 3.26 0.80 -56.15
N SER A 472 2.55 1.02 -57.24
CA SER A 472 2.55 2.20 -58.10
C SER A 472 2.27 3.48 -57.32
N MET A 473 2.95 4.53 -57.78
CA MET A 473 2.70 5.94 -57.49
C MET A 473 1.31 6.28 -58.04
N ASP A 474 0.34 6.52 -57.17
CA ASP A 474 -0.88 7.25 -57.47
C ASP A 474 -0.99 8.41 -56.47
N GLU A 475 -1.17 9.61 -57.03
CA GLU A 475 -1.43 10.84 -56.30
C GLU A 475 -2.65 10.68 -55.39
N VAL A 476 -2.44 10.64 -54.08
CA VAL A 476 -3.54 10.67 -53.10
C VAL A 476 -3.80 12.12 -52.72
N THR A 477 -4.84 12.64 -53.37
CA THR A 477 -5.65 13.77 -52.92
C THR A 477 -5.94 13.69 -51.42
N THR A 478 -5.77 14.83 -50.76
CA THR A 478 -6.19 15.12 -49.38
C THR A 478 -7.63 14.67 -49.13
N GLY A 479 -7.78 13.53 -48.46
CA GLY A 479 -9.05 13.04 -47.93
C GLY A 479 -8.85 12.57 -46.51
N ASN A 480 -9.36 13.33 -45.53
CA ASN A 480 -9.51 12.93 -44.14
C ASN A 480 -10.34 11.64 -44.04
N LYS A 481 -9.70 10.47 -44.15
CA LYS A 481 -10.30 9.21 -43.70
C LYS A 481 -10.29 9.23 -42.18
N LYS A 482 -11.44 9.56 -41.58
CA LYS A 482 -11.71 9.25 -40.16
C LYS A 482 -11.40 7.77 -39.95
N LYS A 483 -10.27 7.44 -39.29
CA LYS A 483 -9.98 6.07 -38.86
C LYS A 483 -11.03 5.69 -37.81
N GLY A 484 -12.07 4.96 -38.22
CA GLY A 484 -13.01 4.36 -37.29
C GLY A 484 -12.31 3.26 -36.47
N MET A 485 -12.68 3.10 -35.21
CA MET A 485 -12.16 2.02 -34.34
C MET A 485 -12.55 0.64 -34.90
N VAL A 486 -11.68 -0.36 -34.75
CA VAL A 486 -11.90 -1.75 -35.21
C VAL A 486 -13.17 -2.37 -34.62
N LEU A 487 -13.50 -2.03 -33.37
CA LEU A 487 -14.75 -2.45 -32.74
C LEU A 487 -15.80 -1.34 -32.85
N PRO A 488 -16.93 -1.58 -33.54
CA PRO A 488 -18.01 -0.62 -33.58
C PRO A 488 -18.64 -0.46 -32.19
N PHE A 489 -19.06 0.75 -31.85
CA PHE A 489 -19.88 1.04 -30.69
C PHE A 489 -21.09 1.87 -31.12
N GLU A 490 -22.18 1.79 -30.35
CA GLU A 490 -23.37 2.62 -30.59
C GLU A 490 -23.30 3.86 -29.70
N PRO A 491 -23.29 5.08 -30.26
CA PRO A 491 -23.28 6.30 -29.47
C PRO A 491 -24.57 6.44 -28.66
N HIS A 492 -24.46 6.64 -27.34
CA HIS A 492 -25.61 6.78 -26.45
C HIS A 492 -25.61 8.11 -25.70
N SER A 493 -26.75 8.80 -25.69
CA SER A 493 -27.00 9.93 -24.80
C SER A 493 -27.48 9.45 -23.43
N ILE A 494 -27.19 10.24 -22.39
CA ILE A 494 -27.78 10.08 -21.06
C ILE A 494 -28.52 11.35 -20.69
N THR A 495 -29.75 11.19 -20.20
CA THR A 495 -30.64 12.26 -19.77
C THR A 495 -31.09 12.00 -18.36
N PHE A 496 -31.18 13.07 -17.57
CA PHE A 496 -31.63 13.00 -16.19
C PHE A 496 -32.51 14.21 -15.88
N ASP A 497 -33.63 13.94 -15.23
CA ASP A 497 -34.68 14.93 -15.01
C ASP A 497 -35.10 14.94 -13.53
N ASP A 498 -35.01 16.13 -12.93
CA ASP A 498 -35.34 16.42 -11.53
C ASP A 498 -34.72 15.44 -10.52
N ILE A 499 -33.41 15.16 -10.66
CA ILE A 499 -32.69 14.25 -9.77
C ILE A 499 -32.54 14.84 -8.37
N ILE A 500 -33.05 14.12 -7.38
CA ILE A 500 -32.89 14.42 -5.96
C ILE A 500 -32.09 13.29 -5.32
N TYR A 501 -31.05 13.63 -4.57
CA TYR A 501 -30.29 12.66 -3.79
C TYR A 501 -30.24 13.11 -2.34
N SER A 502 -30.65 12.21 -1.44
CA SER A 502 -30.63 12.46 0.00
C SER A 502 -29.96 11.31 0.76
N VAL A 503 -29.30 11.66 1.86
CA VAL A 503 -28.68 10.71 2.80
C VAL A 503 -29.25 10.92 4.18
N ASP A 504 -29.19 9.91 5.04
CA ASP A 504 -29.59 10.06 6.43
C ASP A 504 -28.70 11.11 7.11
N MET A 505 -29.31 11.95 7.96
CA MET A 505 -28.59 13.05 8.59
C MET A 505 -27.47 12.50 9.50
N PRO A 506 -26.20 12.93 9.32
CA PRO A 506 -25.09 12.50 10.16
C PRO A 506 -25.36 12.80 11.64
N GLN A 507 -24.98 11.88 12.53
CA GLN A 507 -25.21 12.02 13.98
C GLN A 507 -24.58 13.31 14.53
N GLU A 508 -23.41 13.68 14.03
CA GLU A 508 -22.67 14.90 14.37
C GLU A 508 -23.46 16.20 14.09
N ILE A 509 -24.28 16.21 13.03
CA ILE A 509 -25.10 17.37 12.62
C ILE A 509 -26.45 17.37 13.37
N LYS A 510 -27.01 16.19 13.67
CA LYS A 510 -28.19 16.09 14.54
C LYS A 510 -27.90 16.63 15.95
N GLU A 511 -26.70 16.38 16.49
CA GLU A 511 -26.25 16.91 17.78
C GLU A 511 -26.11 18.45 17.78
N GLN A 512 -25.97 19.08 16.61
CA GLN A 512 -25.93 20.55 16.45
C GLN A 512 -27.34 21.18 16.35
N GLY A 513 -28.41 20.40 16.55
CA GLY A 513 -29.78 20.91 16.68
C GLY A 513 -30.61 20.96 15.39
N VAL A 514 -30.20 20.26 14.32
CA VAL A 514 -31.00 20.16 13.09
C VAL A 514 -32.01 19.02 13.20
N ASN A 515 -33.30 19.35 13.14
CA ASN A 515 -34.42 18.40 13.31
C ASN A 515 -34.81 17.64 12.03
N GLU A 516 -34.13 17.85 10.91
CA GLU A 516 -34.39 17.12 9.67
C GLU A 516 -33.77 15.71 9.71
N ASP A 517 -34.52 14.72 9.23
CA ASP A 517 -34.04 13.33 9.21
C ASP A 517 -33.11 13.01 8.03
N LYS A 518 -33.19 13.79 6.95
CA LYS A 518 -32.42 13.57 5.72
C LYS A 518 -31.70 14.83 5.27
N LEU A 519 -30.43 14.68 4.92
CA LEU A 519 -29.63 15.71 4.26
C LEU A 519 -29.79 15.58 2.74
N VAL A 520 -30.40 16.59 2.11
CA VAL A 520 -30.53 16.64 0.64
C VAL A 520 -29.26 17.24 0.03
N LEU A 521 -28.56 16.44 -0.77
CA LEU A 521 -27.30 16.81 -1.41
C LEU A 521 -27.47 17.29 -2.85
N LEU A 522 -28.52 16.82 -3.55
CA LEU A 522 -28.91 17.26 -4.89
C LEU A 522 -30.39 17.65 -4.88
N LYS A 523 -30.74 18.83 -5.41
CA LYS A 523 -32.07 19.44 -5.28
C LYS A 523 -32.78 19.60 -6.63
N GLY A 524 -33.11 18.48 -7.28
CA GLY A 524 -33.90 18.46 -8.51
C GLY A 524 -33.09 18.88 -9.72
N VAL A 525 -31.93 18.24 -9.90
CA VAL A 525 -30.95 18.58 -10.95
C VAL A 525 -31.35 17.97 -12.29
N SER A 526 -31.38 18.77 -13.35
CA SER A 526 -31.77 18.31 -14.70
C SER A 526 -30.71 18.58 -15.77
N GLY A 527 -30.50 17.63 -16.68
CA GLY A 527 -29.49 17.76 -17.74
C GLY A 527 -29.44 16.61 -18.74
N SER A 528 -28.54 16.76 -19.72
CA SER A 528 -28.28 15.75 -20.74
C SER A 528 -26.81 15.74 -21.14
N PHE A 529 -26.21 14.56 -21.34
CA PHE A 529 -24.91 14.41 -21.98
C PHE A 529 -25.09 13.69 -23.31
N ARG A 530 -24.45 14.22 -24.36
CA ARG A 530 -24.70 13.84 -25.75
C ARG A 530 -23.44 13.26 -26.41
N PRO A 531 -23.58 12.36 -27.40
CA PRO A 531 -22.43 11.82 -28.09
C PRO A 531 -21.67 12.87 -28.90
N GLY A 532 -20.34 12.78 -28.90
CA GLY A 532 -19.46 13.71 -29.61
C GLY A 532 -19.31 15.09 -28.94
N VAL A 533 -19.92 15.27 -27.76
CA VAL A 533 -19.84 16.50 -26.96
C VAL A 533 -19.02 16.22 -25.71
N LEU A 534 -18.01 17.04 -25.46
CA LEU A 534 -17.22 17.02 -24.23
C LEU A 534 -17.82 18.01 -23.23
N THR A 535 -18.43 17.48 -22.16
CA THR A 535 -19.10 18.29 -21.13
C THR A 535 -18.24 18.44 -19.87
N ALA A 536 -17.99 19.67 -19.44
CA ALA A 536 -17.36 19.98 -18.15
C ALA A 536 -18.41 20.07 -17.04
N LEU A 537 -18.26 19.29 -15.98
CA LEU A 537 -19.03 19.41 -14.74
C LEU A 537 -18.22 20.20 -13.70
N MET A 538 -18.62 21.45 -13.45
CA MET A 538 -17.88 22.38 -12.60
C MET A 538 -18.76 22.96 -11.49
N GLY A 539 -18.10 23.56 -10.50
CA GLY A 539 -18.75 24.14 -9.33
C GLY A 539 -17.80 24.16 -8.13
N VAL A 540 -18.14 24.96 -7.12
CA VAL A 540 -17.35 25.05 -5.88
C VAL A 540 -17.28 23.70 -5.13
N SER A 541 -16.30 23.57 -4.24
CA SER A 541 -16.23 22.40 -3.34
C SER A 541 -17.50 22.28 -2.50
N GLY A 542 -18.05 21.07 -2.40
CA GLY A 542 -19.35 20.82 -1.76
C GLY A 542 -20.58 21.15 -2.61
N ALA A 543 -20.44 21.46 -3.90
CA ALA A 543 -21.58 21.64 -4.82
C ALA A 543 -22.31 20.34 -5.20
N GLY A 544 -21.74 19.17 -4.89
CA GLY A 544 -22.34 17.87 -5.22
C GLY A 544 -21.94 17.31 -6.60
N LYS A 545 -20.85 17.81 -7.22
CA LYS A 545 -20.34 17.33 -8.53
C LYS A 545 -20.10 15.82 -8.58
N THR A 546 -19.24 15.32 -7.70
CA THR A 546 -18.92 13.89 -7.60
C THR A 546 -20.15 13.09 -7.18
N THR A 547 -21.02 13.66 -6.33
CA THR A 547 -22.30 13.03 -5.95
C THR A 547 -23.22 12.84 -7.16
N LEU A 548 -23.40 13.86 -8.00
CA LEU A 548 -24.20 13.77 -9.22
C LEU A 548 -23.60 12.74 -10.17
N MET A 549 -22.30 12.80 -10.41
CA MET A 549 -21.62 11.85 -11.29
C MET A 549 -21.72 10.40 -10.78
N ASP A 550 -21.56 10.16 -9.47
CA ASP A 550 -21.72 8.84 -8.86
C ASP A 550 -23.16 8.33 -8.95
N VAL A 551 -24.16 9.19 -8.81
CA VAL A 551 -25.58 8.83 -8.99
C VAL A 551 -25.85 8.44 -10.45
N LEU A 552 -25.35 9.24 -11.40
CA LEU A 552 -25.51 8.98 -12.84
C LEU A 552 -24.72 7.73 -13.30
N ALA A 553 -23.54 7.49 -12.75
CA ALA A 553 -22.78 6.26 -12.97
C ALA A 553 -23.36 5.06 -12.21
N GLY A 554 -24.19 5.33 -11.19
CA GLY A 554 -24.82 4.31 -10.36
C GLY A 554 -23.87 3.62 -9.37
N ARG A 555 -22.93 4.41 -8.84
CA ARG A 555 -21.94 3.98 -7.86
C ARG A 555 -22.38 4.24 -6.41
N LYS A 556 -23.40 5.08 -6.19
CA LYS A 556 -24.00 5.27 -4.86
C LYS A 556 -24.85 4.05 -4.49
N THR A 557 -24.41 3.32 -3.47
CA THR A 557 -25.10 2.15 -2.91
C THR A 557 -25.94 2.48 -1.67
N SER A 558 -25.81 3.69 -1.12
CA SER A 558 -26.55 4.21 0.04
C SER A 558 -27.21 5.54 -0.30
N GLY A 559 -28.27 5.89 0.43
CA GLY A 559 -29.09 7.08 0.19
C GLY A 559 -30.29 6.81 -0.72
N TYR A 560 -31.14 7.83 -0.86
CA TYR A 560 -32.37 7.79 -1.65
C TYR A 560 -32.18 8.63 -2.91
N ILE A 561 -32.44 8.01 -4.07
CA ILE A 561 -32.40 8.66 -5.39
C ILE A 561 -33.84 8.78 -5.88
N GLU A 562 -34.27 10.00 -6.18
CA GLU A 562 -35.56 10.31 -6.84
C GLU A 562 -35.30 11.02 -8.17
N GLY A 563 -36.29 11.01 -9.06
CA GLY A 563 -36.17 11.54 -10.43
C GLY A 563 -35.95 10.44 -11.48
N ASN A 564 -35.82 10.83 -12.74
CA ASN A 564 -35.75 9.90 -13.87
C ASN A 564 -34.40 9.97 -14.57
N ILE A 565 -33.77 8.81 -14.81
CA ILE A 565 -32.54 8.69 -15.61
C ILE A 565 -32.82 7.77 -16.80
N THR A 566 -32.60 8.29 -18.00
CA THR A 566 -32.79 7.56 -19.25
C THR A 566 -31.50 7.54 -20.09
N VAL A 567 -31.28 6.45 -20.82
CA VAL A 567 -30.16 6.25 -21.73
C VAL A 567 -30.75 6.06 -23.13
N SER A 568 -30.52 7.02 -24.03
CA SER A 568 -31.07 7.03 -25.39
C SER A 568 -32.60 6.79 -25.44
N GLY A 569 -33.32 7.37 -24.48
CA GLY A 569 -34.77 7.28 -24.35
C GLY A 569 -35.32 6.07 -23.58
N PHE A 570 -34.47 5.13 -23.16
CA PHE A 570 -34.88 3.99 -22.34
C PHE A 570 -34.51 4.19 -20.86
N PRO A 571 -35.29 3.68 -19.90
CA PRO A 571 -34.92 3.74 -18.48
C PRO A 571 -33.57 3.09 -18.20
N LYS A 572 -32.74 3.74 -17.37
CA LYS A 572 -31.41 3.22 -16.99
C LYS A 572 -31.55 1.94 -16.15
N LYS A 573 -31.04 0.81 -16.66
CA LYS A 573 -30.89 -0.44 -15.89
C LYS A 573 -29.56 -0.47 -15.14
N GLN A 574 -29.63 -0.28 -13.82
CA GLN A 574 -28.44 -0.12 -12.97
C GLN A 574 -27.47 -1.30 -13.03
N GLU A 575 -27.97 -2.53 -13.05
CA GLU A 575 -27.12 -3.74 -13.00
C GLU A 575 -26.21 -3.89 -14.22
N THR A 576 -26.67 -3.49 -15.40
CA THR A 576 -25.97 -3.72 -16.67
C THR A 576 -25.36 -2.44 -17.24
N PHE A 577 -25.59 -1.28 -16.63
CA PHE A 577 -25.10 0.01 -17.10
C PHE A 577 -23.56 0.09 -17.20
N ALA A 578 -22.83 -0.62 -16.33
CA ALA A 578 -21.36 -0.69 -16.38
C ALA A 578 -20.81 -1.35 -17.66
N ARG A 579 -21.67 -2.03 -18.45
CA ARG A 579 -21.29 -2.63 -19.75
C ARG A 579 -21.24 -1.62 -20.88
N VAL A 580 -21.94 -0.49 -20.76
CA VAL A 580 -21.99 0.58 -21.77
C VAL A 580 -21.32 1.86 -21.29
N SER A 581 -20.91 1.91 -20.02
CA SER A 581 -20.25 3.04 -19.40
C SER A 581 -18.84 2.71 -18.89
N GLY A 582 -17.95 3.69 -18.99
CA GLY A 582 -16.63 3.69 -18.33
C GLY A 582 -16.59 4.75 -17.24
N TYR A 583 -15.85 4.51 -16.16
CA TYR A 583 -15.68 5.49 -15.08
C TYR A 583 -14.21 5.58 -14.68
N CYS A 584 -13.58 6.71 -14.96
CA CYS A 584 -12.22 7.00 -14.52
C CYS A 584 -12.28 7.66 -13.14
N GLU A 585 -11.75 6.99 -12.12
CA GLU A 585 -11.71 7.52 -10.76
C GLU A 585 -10.64 8.61 -10.60
N GLN A 586 -10.80 9.44 -9.56
CA GLN A 586 -9.79 10.43 -9.18
C GLN A 586 -8.46 9.76 -8.81
N ASN A 587 -8.52 8.68 -8.02
CA ASN A 587 -7.34 7.91 -7.60
C ASN A 587 -7.01 6.80 -8.60
N ASP A 588 -5.82 6.87 -9.19
CA ASP A 588 -5.37 5.93 -10.21
C ASP A 588 -4.81 4.62 -9.59
N ILE A 589 -5.72 3.71 -9.23
CA ILE A 589 -5.37 2.43 -8.60
C ILE A 589 -5.25 1.32 -9.65
N HIS A 590 -4.07 0.70 -9.72
CA HIS A 590 -3.76 -0.41 -10.63
C HIS A 590 -2.84 -1.42 -9.94
N SER A 591 -2.82 -2.68 -10.39
CA SER A 591 -1.89 -3.70 -9.87
C SER A 591 -0.44 -3.29 -10.19
N PRO A 592 0.48 -3.26 -9.21
CA PRO A 592 1.81 -2.67 -9.41
C PRO A 592 2.78 -3.54 -10.23
N HIS A 593 2.58 -4.86 -10.25
CA HIS A 593 3.51 -5.82 -10.85
C HIS A 593 3.15 -6.26 -12.29
N VAL A 594 2.12 -5.66 -12.87
CA VAL A 594 1.74 -5.85 -14.28
C VAL A 594 2.24 -4.69 -15.14
N THR A 595 2.35 -4.93 -16.45
CA THR A 595 2.70 -3.89 -17.43
C THR A 595 1.47 -3.10 -17.86
N VAL A 596 1.70 -1.97 -18.56
CA VAL A 596 0.64 -1.19 -19.24
C VAL A 596 -0.19 -2.09 -20.16
N TYR A 597 0.45 -2.82 -21.07
CA TYR A 597 -0.25 -3.67 -22.03
C TYR A 597 -1.05 -4.81 -21.35
N GLU A 598 -0.49 -5.43 -20.31
CA GLU A 598 -1.20 -6.49 -19.59
C GLU A 598 -2.40 -5.98 -18.81
N SER A 599 -2.33 -4.76 -18.27
CA SER A 599 -3.48 -4.09 -17.63
C SER A 599 -4.62 -3.89 -18.62
N LEU A 600 -4.31 -3.46 -19.84
CA LEU A 600 -5.27 -3.31 -20.92
C LEU A 600 -5.84 -4.65 -21.38
N LEU A 601 -4.97 -5.65 -21.59
CA LEU A 601 -5.38 -7.00 -21.99
C LEU A 601 -6.30 -7.64 -20.95
N TYR A 602 -6.01 -7.46 -19.67
CA TYR A 602 -6.83 -7.96 -18.57
C TYR A 602 -8.23 -7.33 -18.59
N SER A 603 -8.31 -6.00 -18.77
CA SER A 603 -9.59 -5.29 -18.90
C SER A 603 -10.37 -5.72 -20.14
N ALA A 604 -9.68 -5.81 -21.29
CA ALA A 604 -10.26 -6.27 -22.55
C ALA A 604 -10.88 -7.65 -22.41
N TRP A 605 -10.15 -8.58 -21.79
CA TRP A 605 -10.58 -9.96 -21.63
C TRP A 605 -11.87 -10.05 -20.81
N LEU A 606 -12.00 -9.26 -19.75
CA LEU A 606 -13.14 -9.34 -18.83
C LEU A 606 -14.35 -8.52 -19.27
N ARG A 607 -14.15 -7.39 -19.97
CA ARG A 607 -15.22 -6.44 -20.29
C ARG A 607 -15.74 -6.56 -21.72
N LEU A 608 -14.92 -7.01 -22.68
CA LEU A 608 -15.40 -7.22 -24.05
C LEU A 608 -16.28 -8.47 -24.17
N PRO A 609 -17.24 -8.52 -25.13
CA PRO A 609 -18.07 -9.68 -25.37
C PRO A 609 -17.27 -10.92 -25.78
N GLU A 610 -17.76 -12.11 -25.41
CA GLU A 610 -17.14 -13.41 -25.76
C GLU A 610 -16.94 -13.62 -27.27
N LYS A 611 -17.80 -13.04 -28.10
CA LYS A 611 -17.73 -13.11 -29.58
C LYS A 611 -16.48 -12.43 -30.17
N VAL A 612 -15.77 -11.61 -29.40
CA VAL A 612 -14.57 -10.91 -29.87
C VAL A 612 -13.35 -11.83 -29.78
N ASN A 613 -12.84 -12.23 -30.94
CA ASN A 613 -11.64 -13.07 -31.08
C ASN A 613 -10.40 -12.39 -30.49
N ALA A 614 -9.40 -13.20 -30.12
CA ALA A 614 -8.16 -12.72 -29.49
C ALA A 614 -7.36 -11.75 -30.39
N GLU A 615 -7.33 -11.97 -31.71
CA GLU A 615 -6.66 -11.08 -32.66
C GLU A 615 -7.34 -9.72 -32.75
N THR A 616 -8.67 -9.70 -32.88
CA THR A 616 -9.46 -8.45 -32.87
C THR A 616 -9.29 -7.69 -31.56
N ARG A 617 -9.25 -8.40 -30.43
CA ARG A 617 -8.98 -7.82 -29.13
C ARG A 617 -7.60 -7.16 -29.06
N LYS A 618 -6.57 -7.82 -29.60
CA LYS A 618 -5.22 -7.28 -29.64
C LYS A 618 -5.13 -6.02 -30.51
N MET A 619 -5.70 -6.06 -31.72
CA MET A 619 -5.78 -4.89 -32.61
C MET A 619 -6.49 -3.72 -31.92
N PHE A 620 -7.59 -3.99 -31.22
CA PHE A 620 -8.31 -2.96 -30.47
C PHE A 620 -7.49 -2.37 -29.32
N ILE A 621 -6.71 -3.18 -28.60
CA ILE A 621 -5.81 -2.67 -27.55
C ILE A 621 -4.72 -1.78 -28.16
N ASP A 622 -4.15 -2.17 -29.31
CA ASP A 622 -3.14 -1.39 -30.02
C ASP A 622 -3.72 -0.03 -30.46
N GLU A 623 -4.94 0.02 -30.99
CA GLU A 623 -5.63 1.28 -31.33
C GLU A 623 -5.90 2.16 -30.10
N VAL A 624 -6.30 1.58 -28.96
CA VAL A 624 -6.50 2.37 -27.75
C VAL A 624 -5.17 2.92 -27.22
N MET A 625 -4.08 2.15 -27.29
CA MET A 625 -2.75 2.64 -26.91
C MET A 625 -2.26 3.77 -27.83
N ASP A 626 -2.56 3.71 -29.14
CA ASP A 626 -2.33 4.81 -30.07
C ASP A 626 -3.13 6.06 -29.65
N LEU A 627 -4.42 5.89 -29.37
CA LEU A 627 -5.34 6.98 -29.02
C LEU A 627 -4.91 7.76 -27.76
N VAL A 628 -4.39 7.04 -26.76
CA VAL A 628 -3.89 7.63 -25.50
C VAL A 628 -2.37 7.85 -25.48
N GLU A 629 -1.68 7.61 -26.59
CA GLU A 629 -0.23 7.81 -26.73
C GLU A 629 0.63 7.01 -25.72
N LEU A 630 0.24 5.77 -25.39
CA LEU A 630 0.94 4.91 -24.43
C LEU A 630 1.88 3.87 -25.06
N ASN A 631 2.02 3.81 -26.39
CA ASN A 631 2.89 2.81 -27.04
C ASN A 631 4.33 2.76 -26.53
N PRO A 632 5.03 3.89 -26.27
CA PRO A 632 6.40 3.84 -25.75
C PRO A 632 6.50 3.18 -24.36
N LEU A 633 5.38 3.10 -23.64
CA LEU A 633 5.31 2.55 -22.28
C LEU A 633 4.65 1.18 -22.25
N ARG A 634 4.45 0.54 -23.40
CA ARG A 634 3.72 -0.73 -23.54
C ARG A 634 4.18 -1.80 -22.55
N GLN A 635 5.49 -1.94 -22.38
CA GLN A 635 6.12 -2.93 -21.48
C GLN A 635 6.55 -2.35 -20.13
N ALA A 636 6.33 -1.06 -19.88
CA ALA A 636 6.68 -0.43 -18.62
C ALA A 636 5.83 -1.01 -17.49
N GLN A 637 6.47 -1.25 -16.33
CA GLN A 637 5.77 -1.69 -15.13
C GLN A 637 4.96 -0.55 -14.54
N VAL A 638 3.74 -0.86 -14.10
CA VAL A 638 2.83 0.12 -13.53
C VAL A 638 3.38 0.70 -12.22
N GLY A 639 3.86 -0.14 -11.31
CA GLY A 639 4.43 0.27 -10.01
C GLY A 639 3.41 0.86 -9.03
N LEU A 640 3.89 1.17 -7.82
CA LEU A 640 3.10 1.77 -6.74
C LEU A 640 3.05 3.31 -6.87
N PRO A 641 1.87 3.94 -6.71
CA PRO A 641 1.72 5.39 -6.82
C PRO A 641 2.68 6.18 -5.92
N GLY A 642 3.41 7.13 -6.50
CA GLY A 642 4.35 8.01 -5.78
C GLY A 642 5.64 7.34 -5.30
N VAL A 643 5.85 6.06 -5.63
CA VAL A 643 7.02 5.29 -5.20
C VAL A 643 7.87 4.85 -6.40
N ASN A 644 7.28 4.13 -7.36
CA ASN A 644 7.98 3.59 -8.53
C ASN A 644 7.03 3.35 -9.73
N GLY A 645 7.63 3.03 -10.89
CA GLY A 645 6.89 2.72 -12.12
C GLY A 645 6.45 3.98 -12.87
N LEU A 646 5.18 3.99 -13.30
CA LEU A 646 4.63 5.09 -14.09
C LEU A 646 4.51 6.38 -13.29
N SER A 647 4.81 7.50 -13.97
CA SER A 647 4.50 8.86 -13.47
C SER A 647 2.99 9.06 -13.29
N THR A 648 2.59 10.12 -12.58
CA THR A 648 1.17 10.45 -12.34
C THR A 648 0.39 10.63 -13.65
N GLU A 649 0.97 11.37 -14.59
CA GLU A 649 0.44 11.61 -15.94
C GLU A 649 0.21 10.31 -16.73
N GLN A 650 1.26 9.47 -16.82
CA GLN A 650 1.21 8.20 -17.54
C GLN A 650 0.19 7.24 -16.91
N ARG A 651 0.09 7.26 -15.57
CA ARG A 651 -0.88 6.44 -14.83
C ARG A 651 -2.31 6.92 -15.07
N LYS A 652 -2.55 8.23 -15.18
CA LYS A 652 -3.86 8.80 -15.52
C LYS A 652 -4.31 8.35 -16.91
N ARG A 653 -3.40 8.41 -17.89
CA ARG A 653 -3.64 7.88 -19.24
C ARG A 653 -3.91 6.37 -19.23
N LEU A 654 -3.20 5.61 -18.39
CA LEU A 654 -3.48 4.18 -18.20
C LEU A 654 -4.90 3.95 -17.64
N THR A 655 -5.34 4.75 -16.66
CA THR A 655 -6.71 4.69 -16.13
C THR A 655 -7.74 4.90 -17.23
N ILE A 656 -7.55 5.95 -18.06
CA ILE A 656 -8.41 6.23 -19.21
C ILE A 656 -8.41 5.04 -20.18
N ALA A 657 -7.24 4.54 -20.56
CA ALA A 657 -7.10 3.43 -21.49
C ALA A 657 -7.77 2.14 -20.97
N VAL A 658 -7.63 1.81 -19.69
CA VAL A 658 -8.26 0.61 -19.09
C VAL A 658 -9.79 0.67 -19.18
N GLU A 659 -10.38 1.85 -19.06
CA GLU A 659 -11.82 2.07 -19.23
C GLU A 659 -12.23 2.06 -20.72
N LEU A 660 -11.41 2.64 -21.61
CA LEU A 660 -11.66 2.69 -23.06
C LEU A 660 -11.63 1.32 -23.73
N VAL A 661 -10.79 0.42 -23.26
CA VAL A 661 -10.67 -0.95 -23.79
C VAL A 661 -11.94 -1.78 -23.54
N ALA A 662 -12.85 -1.34 -22.68
CA ALA A 662 -14.19 -1.92 -22.55
C ALA A 662 -15.13 -1.56 -23.71
N ASN A 663 -14.69 -0.71 -24.64
CA ASN A 663 -15.48 -0.11 -25.71
C ASN A 663 -16.76 0.59 -25.21
N PRO A 664 -16.69 1.47 -24.18
CA PRO A 664 -17.88 2.13 -23.64
C PRO A 664 -18.42 3.21 -24.60
N SER A 665 -19.72 3.46 -24.52
CA SER A 665 -20.39 4.55 -25.25
C SER A 665 -20.46 5.85 -24.44
N ILE A 666 -20.51 5.72 -23.10
CA ILE A 666 -20.58 6.84 -22.15
C ILE A 666 -19.36 6.75 -21.21
N ILE A 667 -18.63 7.84 -21.01
CA ILE A 667 -17.45 7.85 -20.14
C ILE A 667 -17.59 8.99 -19.13
N PHE A 668 -17.50 8.63 -17.86
CA PHE A 668 -17.39 9.56 -16.74
C PHE A 668 -15.93 9.66 -16.33
N MET A 669 -15.42 10.88 -16.18
CA MET A 669 -14.05 11.11 -15.72
C MET A 669 -14.05 12.01 -14.50
N ASP A 670 -13.61 11.48 -13.36
CA ASP A 670 -13.50 12.25 -12.12
C ASP A 670 -12.14 12.94 -12.01
N GLU A 671 -12.16 14.25 -12.18
CA GLU A 671 -10.99 15.14 -12.11
C GLU A 671 -9.80 14.59 -12.91
N PRO A 672 -9.91 14.47 -14.25
CA PRO A 672 -8.88 13.89 -15.10
C PRO A 672 -7.55 14.68 -15.04
N THR A 673 -7.59 15.94 -14.62
CA THR A 673 -6.43 16.84 -14.54
C THR A 673 -5.89 17.01 -13.11
N SER A 674 -6.46 16.33 -12.11
CA SER A 674 -6.04 16.46 -10.71
C SER A 674 -4.63 15.89 -10.46
N GLY A 675 -3.82 16.62 -9.69
CA GLY A 675 -2.45 16.21 -9.36
C GLY A 675 -1.45 16.25 -10.53
N LEU A 676 -1.85 16.81 -11.67
CA LEU A 676 -1.02 17.02 -12.85
C LEU A 676 -0.63 18.49 -12.98
N ASP A 677 0.54 18.74 -13.57
CA ASP A 677 0.87 20.07 -14.10
C ASP A 677 0.09 20.39 -15.38
N ALA A 678 0.16 21.63 -15.86
CA ALA A 678 -0.65 22.07 -16.99
C ALA A 678 -0.30 21.34 -18.31
N ARG A 679 0.96 20.92 -18.52
CA ARG A 679 1.41 20.16 -19.69
C ARG A 679 0.90 18.74 -19.63
N ALA A 680 1.10 18.05 -18.52
CA ALA A 680 0.57 16.72 -18.25
C ALA A 680 -0.96 16.72 -18.35
N ALA A 681 -1.62 17.74 -17.79
CA ALA A 681 -3.06 17.94 -17.92
C ALA A 681 -3.48 18.19 -19.38
N ALA A 682 -2.74 18.98 -20.14
CA ALA A 682 -3.01 19.22 -21.57
C ALA A 682 -2.84 17.93 -22.40
N ILE A 683 -1.81 17.14 -22.13
CA ILE A 683 -1.62 15.82 -22.77
C ILE A 683 -2.81 14.91 -22.45
N VAL A 684 -3.21 14.80 -21.18
CA VAL A 684 -4.39 14.02 -20.79
C VAL A 684 -5.65 14.56 -21.47
N MET A 685 -5.89 15.87 -21.45
CA MET A 685 -7.07 16.48 -22.07
C MET A 685 -7.09 16.30 -23.59
N ARG A 686 -5.94 16.29 -24.27
CA ARG A 686 -5.84 15.91 -25.68
C ARG A 686 -6.30 14.47 -25.90
N THR A 687 -5.90 13.53 -25.04
CA THR A 687 -6.39 12.14 -25.14
C THR A 687 -7.90 12.03 -24.87
N VAL A 688 -8.43 12.85 -23.95
CA VAL A 688 -9.89 12.95 -23.70
C VAL A 688 -10.61 13.51 -24.93
N ARG A 689 -10.08 14.57 -25.56
CA ARG A 689 -10.63 15.15 -26.79
C ARG A 689 -10.65 14.15 -27.94
N ASN A 690 -9.53 13.47 -28.17
CA ASN A 690 -9.42 12.40 -29.17
C ASN A 690 -10.47 11.30 -28.92
N THR A 691 -10.72 10.96 -27.65
CA THR A 691 -11.76 10.00 -27.26
C THR A 691 -13.16 10.49 -27.64
N VAL A 692 -13.49 11.75 -27.38
CA VAL A 692 -14.81 12.31 -27.72
C VAL A 692 -15.01 12.34 -29.23
N ASP A 693 -13.97 12.66 -30.00
CA ASP A 693 -14.01 12.77 -31.46
C ASP A 693 -14.30 11.43 -32.16
N THR A 694 -14.13 10.31 -31.45
CA THR A 694 -14.62 9.00 -31.92
C THR A 694 -16.14 8.89 -31.96
N GLY A 695 -16.87 9.82 -31.32
CA GLY A 695 -18.33 9.85 -31.22
C GLY A 695 -18.89 9.40 -29.87
N ARG A 696 -18.06 9.34 -28.81
CA ARG A 696 -18.49 8.93 -27.46
C ARG A 696 -19.07 10.10 -26.68
N THR A 697 -19.92 9.79 -25.70
CA THR A 697 -20.41 10.77 -24.71
C THR A 697 -19.41 10.84 -23.57
N VAL A 698 -18.78 11.99 -23.33
CA VAL A 698 -17.77 12.13 -22.27
C VAL A 698 -18.12 13.30 -21.37
N VAL A 699 -18.16 13.04 -20.06
CA VAL A 699 -18.33 14.05 -19.02
C VAL A 699 -17.16 14.01 -18.06
N CYS A 700 -16.60 15.18 -17.76
CA CYS A 700 -15.46 15.31 -16.86
C CYS A 700 -15.81 16.27 -15.73
N THR A 701 -15.61 15.88 -14.47
CA THR A 701 -15.54 16.87 -13.38
C THR A 701 -14.18 17.56 -13.47
N ILE A 702 -14.16 18.90 -13.41
CA ILE A 702 -12.90 19.66 -13.39
C ILE A 702 -12.95 20.75 -12.33
N HIS A 703 -11.82 20.91 -11.64
CA HIS A 703 -11.61 21.95 -10.66
C HIS A 703 -10.59 22.97 -11.20
N GLN A 704 -11.04 24.18 -11.54
CA GLN A 704 -10.23 25.33 -11.98
C GLN A 704 -9.19 25.02 -13.10
N PRO A 705 -9.63 24.74 -14.34
CA PRO A 705 -8.72 24.52 -15.47
C PRO A 705 -8.03 25.80 -15.97
N SER A 706 -6.94 25.64 -16.71
CA SER A 706 -6.36 26.71 -17.53
C SER A 706 -7.31 27.13 -18.66
N ILE A 707 -7.06 28.28 -19.27
CA ILE A 707 -7.87 28.81 -20.39
C ILE A 707 -7.92 27.79 -21.53
N ASP A 708 -6.77 27.27 -21.95
CA ASP A 708 -6.65 26.29 -23.04
C ASP A 708 -7.46 25.01 -22.77
N ILE A 709 -7.43 24.51 -21.52
CA ILE A 709 -8.20 23.32 -21.12
C ILE A 709 -9.70 23.65 -21.06
N PHE A 710 -10.06 24.81 -20.51
CA PHE A 710 -11.45 25.21 -20.37
C PHE A 710 -12.13 25.38 -21.73
N GLU A 711 -11.44 26.02 -22.69
CA GLU A 711 -11.96 26.26 -24.03
C GLU A 711 -11.96 25.01 -24.92
N ALA A 712 -11.33 23.91 -24.48
CA ALA A 712 -11.45 22.60 -25.13
C ALA A 712 -12.80 21.90 -24.89
N PHE A 713 -13.59 22.37 -23.91
CA PHE A 713 -14.92 21.86 -23.62
C PHE A 713 -15.97 22.45 -24.57
N ASP A 714 -16.93 21.61 -24.97
CA ASP A 714 -18.04 22.03 -25.82
C ASP A 714 -19.18 22.62 -24.97
N GLU A 715 -19.44 22.01 -23.80
CA GLU A 715 -20.53 22.36 -22.89
C GLU A 715 -20.05 22.43 -21.44
N LEU A 716 -20.72 23.28 -20.65
CA LEU A 716 -20.52 23.44 -19.22
C LEU A 716 -21.81 23.12 -18.47
N PHE A 717 -21.68 22.28 -17.44
CA PHE A 717 -22.66 22.03 -16.41
C PHE A 717 -22.13 22.61 -15.09
N LEU A 718 -22.65 23.76 -14.67
CA LEU A 718 -22.16 24.50 -13.51
C LEU A 718 -23.15 24.39 -12.33
N MET A 719 -22.63 23.93 -11.19
CA MET A 719 -23.37 23.75 -9.94
C MET A 719 -22.89 24.71 -8.86
N LYS A 720 -23.82 25.21 -8.06
CA LYS A 720 -23.52 25.95 -6.82
C LYS A 720 -23.59 25.06 -5.58
N ARG A 721 -23.06 25.58 -4.47
CA ARG A 721 -23.16 24.91 -3.16
C ARG A 721 -24.63 24.67 -2.81
N GLY A 722 -24.95 23.45 -2.39
CA GLY A 722 -26.34 23.04 -2.10
C GLY A 722 -27.00 22.20 -3.18
N GLY A 723 -26.27 21.79 -4.23
CA GLY A 723 -26.72 20.77 -5.18
C GLY A 723 -27.72 21.29 -6.20
N GLN A 724 -27.52 22.51 -6.69
CA GLN A 724 -28.39 23.17 -7.67
C GLN A 724 -27.56 23.69 -8.84
N GLU A 725 -28.11 23.57 -10.05
CA GLU A 725 -27.53 24.08 -11.27
C GLU A 725 -27.78 25.58 -11.46
N ILE A 726 -26.77 26.29 -11.96
CA ILE A 726 -26.80 27.74 -12.20
C ILE A 726 -26.50 28.11 -13.65
N TYR A 727 -25.90 27.19 -14.40
CA TYR A 727 -25.68 27.30 -15.84
C TYR A 727 -25.52 25.90 -16.43
N VAL A 728 -26.25 25.58 -17.49
CA VAL A 728 -26.04 24.36 -18.28
C VAL A 728 -26.15 24.72 -19.75
N GLY A 729 -25.06 24.65 -20.51
CA GLY A 729 -25.09 25.09 -21.90
C GLY A 729 -23.72 25.12 -22.58
N PRO A 730 -23.69 25.50 -23.88
CA PRO A 730 -22.47 25.58 -24.65
C PRO A 730 -21.61 26.78 -24.24
N LEU A 731 -20.29 26.58 -24.09
CA LEU A 731 -19.36 27.67 -23.75
C LEU A 731 -19.29 28.74 -24.84
N GLY A 732 -19.38 28.32 -26.11
CA GLY A 732 -19.21 29.20 -27.28
C GLY A 732 -17.73 29.51 -27.56
N TYR A 733 -17.45 30.10 -28.72
CA TYR A 733 -16.08 30.49 -29.08
C TYR A 733 -15.53 31.47 -28.04
N HIS A 734 -14.36 31.16 -27.50
CA HIS A 734 -13.72 31.93 -26.42
C HIS A 734 -14.60 32.12 -25.17
N SER A 735 -15.43 31.12 -24.83
CA SER A 735 -16.34 31.17 -23.68
C SER A 735 -17.37 32.31 -23.72
N LYS A 736 -17.66 32.88 -24.89
CA LYS A 736 -18.49 34.08 -25.04
C LYS A 736 -19.93 33.89 -24.52
N HIS A 737 -20.56 32.74 -24.77
CA HIS A 737 -21.94 32.51 -24.31
C HIS A 737 -22.05 32.45 -22.78
N LEU A 738 -21.01 31.94 -22.11
CA LEU A 738 -20.94 31.90 -20.66
C LEU A 738 -20.76 33.32 -20.10
N ILE A 739 -19.83 34.09 -20.67
CA ILE A 739 -19.53 35.47 -20.25
C ILE A 739 -20.78 36.34 -20.43
N ASP A 740 -21.40 36.30 -21.60
CA ASP A 740 -22.62 37.07 -21.91
C ASP A 740 -23.77 36.72 -20.95
N TYR A 741 -23.89 35.45 -20.53
CA TYR A 741 -24.92 35.01 -19.57
C TYR A 741 -24.72 35.64 -18.18
N PHE A 742 -23.50 35.58 -17.63
CA PHE A 742 -23.23 36.12 -16.30
C PHE A 742 -23.15 37.65 -16.30
N GLU A 743 -22.60 38.28 -17.33
CA GLU A 743 -22.59 39.75 -17.47
C GLU A 743 -24.00 40.34 -17.69
N GLY A 744 -24.93 39.53 -18.21
CA GLY A 744 -26.35 39.91 -18.32
C GLY A 744 -27.08 40.03 -16.98
N ILE A 745 -26.50 39.53 -15.89
CA ILE A 745 -27.08 39.59 -14.54
C ILE A 745 -26.67 40.91 -13.88
N GLN A 746 -27.66 41.69 -13.43
CA GLN A 746 -27.41 42.99 -12.81
C GLN A 746 -26.50 42.87 -11.58
N GLY A 747 -25.42 43.65 -11.56
CA GLY A 747 -24.48 43.74 -10.45
C GLY A 747 -23.28 42.79 -10.53
N VAL A 748 -23.26 41.82 -11.44
CA VAL A 748 -22.07 40.98 -11.67
C VAL A 748 -20.95 41.80 -12.31
N SER A 749 -19.73 41.65 -11.81
CA SER A 749 -18.55 42.35 -12.34
C SER A 749 -18.13 41.78 -13.69
N LYS A 750 -17.84 42.67 -14.65
CA LYS A 750 -17.32 42.27 -15.97
C LYS A 750 -15.97 41.58 -15.87
N ILE A 751 -15.72 40.65 -16.79
CA ILE A 751 -14.43 39.95 -16.84
C ILE A 751 -13.33 40.94 -17.28
N LYS A 752 -12.16 40.85 -16.64
CA LYS A 752 -10.98 41.63 -17.03
C LYS A 752 -10.33 41.02 -18.27
N ASP A 753 -9.72 41.85 -19.10
CA ASP A 753 -9.01 41.36 -20.28
C ASP A 753 -7.86 40.41 -19.88
N GLY A 754 -7.72 39.31 -20.63
CA GLY A 754 -6.76 38.23 -20.33
C GLY A 754 -7.05 37.38 -19.07
N TYR A 755 -8.15 37.62 -18.34
CA TYR A 755 -8.48 36.86 -17.13
C TYR A 755 -9.15 35.53 -17.48
N ASN A 756 -8.87 34.47 -16.70
CA ASN A 756 -9.39 33.13 -16.98
C ASN A 756 -10.92 33.08 -16.73
N PRO A 757 -11.75 32.79 -17.76
CA PRO A 757 -13.20 32.71 -17.61
C PRO A 757 -13.66 31.67 -16.58
N ALA A 758 -12.93 30.55 -16.46
CA ALA A 758 -13.26 29.49 -15.52
C ALA A 758 -13.05 29.93 -14.05
N THR A 759 -12.01 30.73 -13.80
CA THR A 759 -11.74 31.31 -12.47
C THR A 759 -12.78 32.38 -12.15
N TRP A 760 -13.01 33.30 -13.09
CA TRP A 760 -13.98 34.39 -12.94
C TRP A 760 -15.38 33.87 -12.62
N MET A 761 -15.88 32.88 -13.37
CA MET A 761 -17.24 32.37 -13.16
C MET A 761 -17.41 31.78 -11.75
N LEU A 762 -16.38 31.12 -11.21
CA LEU A 762 -16.42 30.52 -9.88
C LEU A 762 -16.36 31.57 -8.77
N GLU A 763 -15.71 32.72 -9.01
CA GLU A 763 -15.64 33.86 -8.09
C GLU A 763 -16.95 34.63 -8.02
N VAL A 764 -17.57 34.91 -9.17
CA VAL A 764 -18.85 35.63 -9.24
C VAL A 764 -20.04 34.79 -8.77
N SER A 765 -19.95 33.46 -8.88
CA SER A 765 -21.00 32.53 -8.44
C SER A 765 -20.85 32.08 -6.97
N THR A 766 -20.05 32.78 -6.15
CA THR A 766 -19.89 32.41 -4.73
C THR A 766 -21.09 32.82 -3.89
N THR A 767 -21.33 32.11 -2.78
CA THR A 767 -22.42 32.42 -1.83
C THR A 767 -22.30 33.84 -1.24
N ALA A 768 -21.07 34.34 -1.08
CA ALA A 768 -20.84 35.71 -0.62
C ALA A 768 -21.33 36.74 -1.65
N GLN A 769 -21.11 36.49 -2.94
CA GLN A 769 -21.61 37.35 -4.02
C GLN A 769 -23.13 37.25 -4.17
N GLU A 770 -23.73 36.06 -4.06
CA GLU A 770 -25.20 35.89 -4.03
C GLU A 770 -25.84 36.77 -2.93
N LEU A 771 -25.27 36.75 -1.72
CA LEU A 771 -25.74 37.57 -0.60
C LEU A 771 -25.52 39.07 -0.83
N ALA A 772 -24.38 39.46 -1.39
CA ALA A 772 -24.06 40.86 -1.67
C ALA A 772 -24.98 41.46 -2.75
N LEU A 773 -25.33 40.66 -3.76
CA LEU A 773 -26.21 41.04 -4.86
C LEU A 773 -27.69 40.89 -4.51
N GLY A 774 -28.02 40.11 -3.47
CA GLY A 774 -29.41 39.79 -3.10
C GLY A 774 -30.11 38.91 -4.14
N VAL A 775 -29.38 38.04 -4.84
CA VAL A 775 -29.90 37.18 -5.90
C VAL A 775 -29.63 35.69 -5.63
N ASP A 776 -30.49 34.83 -6.16
CA ASP A 776 -30.25 33.39 -6.23
C ASP A 776 -29.99 32.99 -7.68
N PHE A 777 -28.76 32.57 -7.99
CA PHE A 777 -28.38 32.20 -9.36
C PHE A 777 -29.15 30.97 -9.89
N ALA A 778 -29.59 30.05 -9.02
CA ALA A 778 -30.37 28.90 -9.45
C ALA A 778 -31.79 29.30 -9.87
N ASP A 779 -32.40 30.27 -9.18
CA ASP A 779 -33.70 30.81 -9.56
C ASP A 779 -33.63 31.61 -10.87
N ILE A 780 -32.54 32.36 -11.08
CA ILE A 780 -32.27 33.06 -12.34
C ILE A 780 -32.17 32.03 -13.48
N TYR A 781 -31.39 30.98 -13.29
CA TYR A 781 -31.24 29.91 -14.28
C TYR A 781 -32.57 29.24 -14.60
N LYS A 782 -33.37 28.85 -13.61
CA LYS A 782 -34.70 28.23 -13.83
C LYS A 782 -35.67 29.10 -14.62
N LYS A 783 -35.55 30.43 -14.54
CA LYS A 783 -36.37 31.38 -15.31
C LYS A 783 -35.79 31.71 -16.70
N SER A 784 -34.53 31.35 -16.96
CA SER A 784 -33.83 31.65 -18.20
C SER A 784 -34.36 30.88 -19.41
N GLU A 785 -34.10 31.39 -20.62
CA GLU A 785 -34.36 30.66 -21.87
C GLU A 785 -33.49 29.41 -22.00
N LEU A 786 -32.30 29.44 -21.41
CA LEU A 786 -31.36 28.31 -21.41
C LEU A 786 -31.95 27.09 -20.72
N TYR A 787 -32.58 27.28 -19.55
CA TYR A 787 -33.27 26.19 -18.84
C TYR A 787 -34.45 25.62 -19.63
N LYS A 788 -35.27 26.48 -20.26
CA LYS A 788 -36.38 26.03 -21.12
C LYS A 788 -35.87 25.19 -22.29
N ARG A 789 -34.80 25.63 -22.95
CA ARG A 789 -34.16 24.89 -24.04
C ARG A 789 -33.65 23.52 -23.58
N ASN A 790 -33.01 23.46 -22.40
CA ASN A 790 -32.51 22.21 -21.83
C ASN A 790 -33.64 21.24 -21.47
N LYS A 791 -34.74 21.71 -20.86
CA LYS A 791 -35.91 20.85 -20.59
C LYS A 791 -36.54 20.30 -21.87
N THR A 792 -36.62 21.10 -22.95
CA THR A 792 -37.05 20.60 -24.26
C THR A 792 -36.09 19.54 -24.81
N LEU A 793 -34.79 19.79 -24.74
CA LEU A 793 -33.76 18.84 -25.19
C LEU A 793 -33.82 17.51 -24.41
N ILE A 794 -33.99 17.57 -23.08
CA ILE A 794 -34.16 16.38 -22.23
C ILE A 794 -35.40 15.60 -22.65
N LYS A 795 -36.52 16.28 -22.91
CA LYS A 795 -37.76 15.65 -23.35
C LYS A 795 -37.62 14.96 -24.70
N ASP A 796 -36.90 15.57 -25.64
CA ASP A 796 -36.66 15.02 -26.98
C ASP A 796 -35.72 13.81 -26.93
N LEU A 797 -34.62 13.90 -26.17
CA LEU A 797 -33.65 12.81 -25.99
C LEU A 797 -34.17 11.66 -25.11
N SER A 798 -35.16 11.93 -24.26
CA SER A 798 -35.84 10.91 -23.45
C SER A 798 -36.83 10.07 -24.26
N ARG A 799 -37.05 10.37 -25.55
CA ARG A 799 -37.86 9.55 -26.45
C ARG A 799 -36.95 8.64 -27.27
N PRO A 800 -37.22 7.32 -27.31
CA PRO A 800 -36.46 6.41 -28.17
C PRO A 800 -36.54 6.82 -29.64
N ALA A 801 -35.40 6.85 -30.32
CA ALA A 801 -35.37 7.09 -31.77
C ALA A 801 -36.10 5.96 -32.53
N PRO A 802 -36.77 6.24 -33.66
CA PRO A 802 -37.46 5.22 -34.45
C PRO A 802 -36.51 4.10 -34.88
N GLY A 803 -36.82 2.85 -34.48
CA GLY A 803 -36.00 1.68 -34.80
C GLY A 803 -34.85 1.38 -33.82
N SER A 804 -34.65 2.20 -32.78
CA SER A 804 -33.69 1.88 -31.71
C SER A 804 -34.19 0.73 -30.84
N LYS A 805 -33.26 -0.09 -30.34
CA LYS A 805 -33.57 -1.21 -29.45
C LYS A 805 -33.23 -0.83 -28.01
N GLU A 806 -34.03 -1.33 -27.08
CA GLU A 806 -33.71 -1.20 -25.66
C GLU A 806 -32.37 -1.88 -25.35
N LEU A 807 -31.52 -1.20 -24.58
CA LEU A 807 -30.28 -1.76 -24.08
C LEU A 807 -30.57 -2.94 -23.15
N TYR A 808 -30.41 -4.15 -23.68
CA TYR A 808 -30.61 -5.39 -22.94
C TYR A 808 -29.36 -6.27 -23.00
N PHE A 809 -28.92 -6.68 -21.82
CA PHE A 809 -27.83 -7.62 -21.63
C PHE A 809 -28.34 -8.82 -20.81
N PRO A 810 -28.06 -10.06 -21.24
CA PRO A 810 -28.57 -11.25 -20.57
C PRO A 810 -27.91 -11.48 -19.20
N THR A 811 -26.70 -10.96 -19.01
CA THR A 811 -25.88 -11.14 -17.83
C THR A 811 -25.27 -9.81 -17.39
N GLN A 812 -25.10 -9.66 -16.08
CA GLN A 812 -24.42 -8.52 -15.46
C GLN A 812 -22.98 -8.35 -15.99
N PHE A 813 -22.24 -9.46 -16.08
CA PHE A 813 -20.85 -9.48 -16.56
C PHE A 813 -20.76 -9.96 -18.02
N SER A 814 -19.76 -9.47 -18.76
CA SER A 814 -19.55 -9.85 -20.17
C SER A 814 -19.04 -11.27 -20.35
N GLN A 815 -18.27 -11.80 -19.39
CA GLN A 815 -17.65 -13.12 -19.44
C GLN A 815 -18.28 -14.08 -18.42
N PRO A 816 -18.30 -15.41 -18.70
CA PRO A 816 -18.79 -16.40 -17.75
C PRO A 816 -17.84 -16.57 -16.55
N PHE A 817 -18.34 -17.14 -15.46
CA PHE A 817 -17.63 -17.29 -14.19
C PHE A 817 -16.25 -17.96 -14.33
N LEU A 818 -16.15 -19.05 -15.10
CA LEU A 818 -14.88 -19.76 -15.27
C LEU A 818 -13.83 -18.92 -16.02
N THR A 819 -14.25 -18.16 -17.03
CA THR A 819 -13.37 -17.24 -17.76
C THR A 819 -12.92 -16.08 -16.86
N GLN A 820 -13.80 -15.59 -15.99
CA GLN A 820 -13.42 -14.61 -14.96
C GLN A 820 -12.34 -15.18 -14.02
N CYS A 821 -12.51 -16.42 -13.53
CA CYS A 821 -11.52 -17.08 -12.69
C CYS A 821 -10.18 -17.25 -13.41
N ALA A 822 -10.20 -17.68 -14.68
CA ALA A 822 -8.99 -17.87 -15.49
C ALA A 822 -8.24 -16.55 -15.73
N ALA A 823 -8.95 -15.47 -16.05
CA ALA A 823 -8.36 -14.16 -16.22
C ALA A 823 -7.75 -13.64 -14.90
N CYS A 824 -8.48 -13.75 -13.78
CA CYS A 824 -7.97 -13.36 -12.46
C CYS A 824 -6.71 -14.15 -12.09
N LEU A 825 -6.70 -15.47 -12.33
CA LEU A 825 -5.53 -16.32 -12.07
C LEU A 825 -4.36 -15.96 -12.97
N TRP A 826 -4.61 -15.60 -14.24
CA TRP A 826 -3.59 -15.12 -15.16
C TRP A 826 -2.93 -13.82 -14.66
N LYS A 827 -3.72 -12.85 -14.19
CA LYS A 827 -3.20 -11.62 -13.58
C LYS A 827 -2.36 -11.94 -12.33
N GLN A 828 -2.88 -12.77 -11.44
CA GLN A 828 -2.19 -13.13 -10.19
C GLN A 828 -0.88 -13.88 -10.47
N ARG A 829 -0.83 -14.74 -11.49
CA ARG A 829 0.40 -15.41 -11.92
C ARG A 829 1.52 -14.42 -12.22
N TRP A 830 1.23 -13.38 -13.01
CA TRP A 830 2.24 -12.35 -13.33
C TRP A 830 2.59 -11.49 -12.12
N SER A 831 1.59 -11.12 -11.31
CA SER A 831 1.81 -10.32 -10.10
C SER A 831 2.76 -11.02 -9.11
N TYR A 832 2.54 -12.32 -8.86
CA TYR A 832 3.36 -13.13 -7.95
C TYR A 832 4.75 -13.44 -8.52
N TRP A 833 4.84 -13.72 -9.83
CA TRP A 833 6.12 -14.02 -10.49
C TRP A 833 7.04 -12.79 -10.50
N ARG A 834 6.48 -11.59 -10.75
CA ARG A 834 7.24 -10.33 -10.79
C ARG A 834 7.34 -9.62 -9.44
N ASN A 835 6.97 -10.30 -8.35
CA ASN A 835 7.20 -9.85 -6.99
C ASN A 835 8.26 -10.74 -6.30
N PRO A 836 9.56 -10.60 -6.66
CA PRO A 836 10.63 -11.39 -6.05
C PRO A 836 10.80 -11.09 -4.55
N ALA A 837 10.45 -9.87 -4.12
CA ALA A 837 10.49 -9.47 -2.71
C ALA A 837 9.54 -10.30 -1.84
N TYR A 838 8.45 -10.81 -2.40
CA TYR A 838 7.56 -11.75 -1.74
C TYR A 838 8.02 -13.20 -1.98
N THR A 839 8.00 -13.67 -3.22
CA THR A 839 8.15 -15.10 -3.54
C THR A 839 9.58 -15.61 -3.36
N ALA A 840 10.58 -14.93 -3.94
CA ALA A 840 11.96 -15.39 -3.92
C ALA A 840 12.57 -15.25 -2.52
N VAL A 841 12.28 -14.15 -1.81
CA VAL A 841 12.69 -13.96 -0.42
C VAL A 841 12.06 -15.04 0.48
N ARG A 842 10.77 -15.31 0.35
CA ARG A 842 10.09 -16.36 1.13
C ARG A 842 10.73 -17.74 0.91
N LEU A 843 11.05 -18.12 -0.33
CA LEU A 843 11.70 -19.39 -0.65
C LEU A 843 13.15 -19.46 -0.13
N LEU A 844 13.95 -18.43 -0.39
CA LEU A 844 15.34 -18.33 0.06
C LEU A 844 15.43 -18.50 1.58
N PHE A 845 14.62 -17.74 2.32
CA PHE A 845 14.65 -17.80 3.77
C PHE A 845 14.08 -19.09 4.33
N THR A 846 13.09 -19.70 3.69
CA THR A 846 12.63 -21.04 4.08
C THR A 846 13.78 -22.04 3.97
N THR A 847 14.59 -21.95 2.91
CA THR A 847 15.77 -22.80 2.71
C THR A 847 16.82 -22.57 3.79
N VAL A 848 17.09 -21.30 4.14
CA VAL A 848 18.00 -20.94 5.25
C VAL A 848 17.50 -21.47 6.58
N ILE A 849 16.20 -21.31 6.87
CA ILE A 849 15.56 -21.84 8.09
C ILE A 849 15.64 -23.38 8.10
N ALA A 850 15.40 -24.05 6.97
CA ALA A 850 15.50 -25.49 6.85
C ALA A 850 16.91 -26.01 7.17
N LEU A 851 17.94 -25.41 6.57
CA LEU A 851 19.35 -25.75 6.85
C LEU A 851 19.70 -25.52 8.32
N MET A 852 19.20 -24.42 8.89
CA MET A 852 19.42 -24.12 10.29
C MET A 852 18.75 -25.16 11.20
N PHE A 853 17.47 -25.49 10.99
CA PHE A 853 16.78 -26.55 11.72
C PHE A 853 17.51 -27.90 11.60
N GLY A 854 17.91 -28.26 10.38
CA GLY A 854 18.65 -29.48 10.11
C GLY A 854 19.98 -29.55 10.87
N THR A 855 20.76 -28.45 10.90
CA THR A 855 22.03 -28.43 11.65
C THR A 855 21.85 -28.34 13.17
N LEU A 856 20.79 -27.68 13.64
CA LEU A 856 20.52 -27.47 15.06
C LEU A 856 19.99 -28.75 15.72
N PHE A 857 19.11 -29.48 15.03
CA PHE A 857 18.52 -30.74 15.48
C PHE A 857 19.15 -31.97 14.79
N TRP A 858 20.44 -31.86 14.43
CA TRP A 858 21.15 -32.88 13.66
C TRP A 858 21.15 -34.26 14.34
N ASP A 859 20.69 -35.28 13.60
CA ASP A 859 20.62 -36.68 14.02
C ASP A 859 19.91 -36.85 15.38
N LEU A 860 18.73 -36.24 15.48
CA LEU A 860 17.86 -36.35 16.65
C LEU A 860 16.73 -37.34 16.41
N GLY A 861 16.30 -37.53 15.16
CA GLY A 861 15.19 -38.41 14.79
C GLY A 861 15.43 -39.89 15.12
N THR A 862 16.69 -40.31 15.18
CA THR A 862 17.11 -41.68 15.52
C THR A 862 17.14 -41.97 17.03
N LYS A 863 17.03 -40.93 17.87
CA LYS A 863 17.15 -41.05 19.33
C LYS A 863 15.78 -41.21 19.98
N THR A 864 15.42 -42.44 20.32
CA THR A 864 14.10 -42.79 20.91
C THR A 864 14.17 -43.29 22.35
N LYS A 865 15.37 -43.45 22.94
CA LYS A 865 15.56 -44.15 24.22
C LYS A 865 15.17 -43.34 25.47
N LYS A 866 15.29 -42.00 25.41
CA LYS A 866 14.95 -41.10 26.53
C LYS A 866 13.69 -40.31 26.23
N ARG A 867 12.87 -40.06 27.26
CA ARG A 867 11.74 -39.11 27.17
C ARG A 867 12.18 -37.72 26.69
N GLN A 868 13.39 -37.29 27.07
CA GLN A 868 13.95 -36.00 26.66
C GLN A 868 14.26 -35.95 25.15
N ASP A 869 14.72 -37.05 24.55
CA ASP A 869 15.02 -37.10 23.12
C ASP A 869 13.74 -36.95 22.29
N LEU A 870 12.67 -37.65 22.68
CA LEU A 870 11.34 -37.52 22.07
C LEU A 870 10.77 -36.11 22.27
N ALA A 871 10.96 -35.51 23.45
CA ALA A 871 10.52 -34.14 23.72
C ALA A 871 11.30 -33.11 22.88
N ASN A 872 12.61 -33.29 22.69
CA ASN A 872 13.43 -32.44 21.82
C ASN A 872 12.98 -32.60 20.34
N ALA A 873 12.70 -33.82 19.89
CA ALA A 873 12.23 -34.10 18.53
C ALA A 873 10.86 -33.44 18.28
N MET A 874 9.92 -33.59 19.21
CA MET A 874 8.64 -32.89 19.18
C MET A 874 8.84 -31.36 19.24
N GLY A 875 9.78 -30.88 20.05
CA GLY A 875 10.14 -29.46 20.16
C GLY A 875 10.63 -28.87 18.83
N SER A 876 11.38 -29.64 18.05
CA SER A 876 11.81 -29.25 16.70
C SER A 876 10.62 -29.08 15.75
N MET A 877 9.67 -30.02 15.75
CA MET A 877 8.45 -29.95 14.93
C MET A 877 7.57 -28.78 15.36
N TYR A 878 7.37 -28.61 16.66
CA TYR A 878 6.61 -27.51 17.26
C TYR A 878 7.19 -26.14 16.89
N ALA A 879 8.51 -25.95 17.03
CA ALA A 879 9.16 -24.70 16.67
C ALA A 879 9.05 -24.42 15.16
N ALA A 880 9.24 -25.45 14.32
CA ALA A 880 9.12 -25.32 12.87
C ALA A 880 7.72 -24.85 12.46
N VAL A 881 6.68 -25.52 12.97
CA VAL A 881 5.27 -25.24 12.67
C VAL A 881 4.89 -23.81 13.04
N LEU A 882 5.26 -23.37 14.24
CA LEU A 882 4.91 -22.02 14.69
C LEU A 882 5.64 -20.94 13.90
N PHE A 883 6.96 -21.04 13.73
CA PHE A 883 7.72 -19.97 13.10
C PHE A 883 7.47 -19.88 11.59
N LEU A 884 7.50 -21.00 10.87
CA LEU A 884 7.21 -21.00 9.43
C LEU A 884 5.74 -20.65 9.17
N GLY A 885 4.83 -21.13 10.02
CA GLY A 885 3.41 -20.78 9.95
C GLY A 885 3.17 -19.29 10.11
N ILE A 886 3.64 -18.70 11.22
CA ILE A 886 3.50 -17.26 11.52
C ILE A 886 4.16 -16.42 10.43
N GLN A 887 5.34 -16.82 9.95
CA GLN A 887 6.04 -16.12 8.87
C GLN A 887 5.22 -16.09 7.58
N ASN A 888 4.69 -17.23 7.14
CA ASN A 888 3.87 -17.30 5.93
C ASN A 888 2.62 -16.42 6.07
N ALA A 889 1.93 -16.52 7.21
CA ALA A 889 0.74 -15.72 7.50
C ALA A 889 1.04 -14.21 7.54
N ALA A 890 2.17 -13.78 8.13
CA ALA A 890 2.54 -12.37 8.21
C ALA A 890 3.07 -11.79 6.89
N SER A 891 3.70 -12.62 6.05
CA SER A 891 4.27 -12.19 4.77
C SER A 891 3.21 -11.93 3.68
N VAL A 892 2.10 -12.67 3.70
CA VAL A 892 1.02 -12.55 2.70
C VAL A 892 0.11 -11.34 2.96
N GLN A 893 -0.01 -10.89 4.21
CA GLN A 893 -0.87 -9.77 4.60
C GLN A 893 -0.68 -8.49 3.78
N PRO A 894 0.54 -7.93 3.63
CA PRO A 894 0.76 -6.71 2.85
C PRO A 894 0.43 -6.90 1.36
N VAL A 895 0.72 -8.07 0.79
CA VAL A 895 0.43 -8.37 -0.64
C VAL A 895 -1.07 -8.37 -0.89
N VAL A 896 -1.85 -9.04 -0.05
CA VAL A 896 -3.32 -9.09 -0.14
C VAL A 896 -3.93 -7.71 0.12
N ALA A 897 -3.36 -6.92 1.04
CA ALA A 897 -3.87 -5.58 1.34
C ALA A 897 -3.77 -4.64 0.14
N VAL A 898 -2.65 -4.68 -0.62
CA VAL A 898 -2.48 -3.91 -1.86
C VAL A 898 -3.47 -4.37 -2.93
N GLU A 899 -3.51 -5.67 -3.23
CA GLU A 899 -4.42 -6.21 -4.26
C GLU A 899 -5.90 -6.01 -3.91
N ARG A 900 -6.28 -5.99 -2.62
CA ARG A 900 -7.65 -5.65 -2.19
C ARG A 900 -8.09 -4.25 -2.62
N THR A 901 -7.18 -3.27 -2.59
CA THR A 901 -7.51 -1.90 -3.04
C THR A 901 -7.78 -1.84 -4.54
N VAL A 902 -7.00 -2.59 -5.32
CA VAL A 902 -7.20 -2.76 -6.77
C VAL A 902 -8.51 -3.48 -7.05
N PHE A 903 -8.78 -4.58 -6.32
CA PHE A 903 -10.01 -5.35 -6.42
C PHE A 903 -11.28 -4.49 -6.24
N TYR A 904 -11.29 -3.56 -5.27
CA TYR A 904 -12.47 -2.71 -5.06
C TYR A 904 -12.77 -1.82 -6.26
N ARG A 905 -11.74 -1.27 -6.91
CA ARG A 905 -11.89 -0.49 -8.14
C ARG A 905 -12.34 -1.35 -9.31
N GLU A 906 -11.73 -2.52 -9.51
CA GLU A 906 -12.09 -3.46 -10.60
C GLU A 906 -13.52 -4.00 -10.45
N LYS A 907 -13.95 -4.27 -9.21
CA LYS A 907 -15.34 -4.65 -8.88
C LYS A 907 -16.32 -3.53 -9.19
N ALA A 908 -15.97 -2.28 -8.83
CA ALA A 908 -16.83 -1.13 -9.11
C ALA A 908 -16.96 -0.81 -10.61
N ALA A 909 -15.93 -1.13 -11.41
CA ALA A 909 -15.96 -1.04 -12.88
C ALA A 909 -16.74 -2.20 -13.55
N GLY A 910 -17.24 -3.17 -12.78
CA GLY A 910 -18.03 -4.29 -13.30
C GLY A 910 -17.21 -5.32 -14.09
N MET A 911 -15.91 -5.45 -13.83
CA MET A 911 -15.04 -6.38 -14.56
C MET A 911 -15.36 -7.85 -14.26
N TYR A 912 -15.63 -8.17 -13.00
CA TYR A 912 -15.93 -9.52 -12.53
C TYR A 912 -16.66 -9.51 -11.19
N SER A 913 -17.23 -10.66 -10.81
CA SER A 913 -17.83 -10.84 -9.48
C SER A 913 -16.78 -11.07 -8.38
N ALA A 914 -17.13 -10.89 -7.11
CA ALA A 914 -16.15 -11.00 -6.02
C ALA A 914 -15.49 -12.39 -5.89
N MET A 915 -16.21 -13.47 -6.25
CA MET A 915 -15.76 -14.85 -6.02
C MET A 915 -14.60 -15.28 -6.94
N PRO A 916 -14.60 -15.03 -8.26
CA PRO A 916 -13.47 -15.33 -9.14
C PRO A 916 -12.13 -14.75 -8.68
N TYR A 917 -12.11 -13.51 -8.20
CA TYR A 917 -10.91 -12.90 -7.64
C TYR A 917 -10.42 -13.65 -6.40
N ALA A 918 -11.32 -13.92 -5.45
CA ALA A 918 -10.92 -14.58 -4.21
C ALA A 918 -10.43 -16.02 -4.45
N ILE A 919 -11.09 -16.77 -5.34
CA ILE A 919 -10.66 -18.12 -5.75
C ILE A 919 -9.29 -18.06 -6.44
N ALA A 920 -9.06 -17.12 -7.35
CA ALA A 920 -7.77 -16.96 -8.01
C ALA A 920 -6.64 -16.65 -7.01
N GLN A 921 -6.92 -15.81 -6.00
CA GLN A 921 -5.96 -15.48 -4.94
C GLN A 921 -5.63 -16.69 -4.05
N VAL A 922 -6.60 -17.56 -3.78
CA VAL A 922 -6.38 -18.80 -3.00
C VAL A 922 -5.60 -19.83 -3.84
N LEU A 923 -5.94 -19.96 -5.12
CA LEU A 923 -5.33 -20.95 -6.01
C LEU A 923 -3.87 -20.64 -6.35
N ILE A 924 -3.49 -19.36 -6.48
CA ILE A 924 -2.11 -18.99 -6.83
C ILE A 924 -1.11 -19.33 -5.71
N GLU A 925 -1.52 -19.34 -4.44
CA GLU A 925 -0.65 -19.68 -3.31
C GLU A 925 -0.29 -21.18 -3.25
N ILE A 926 -1.18 -22.06 -3.73
CA ILE A 926 -1.02 -23.53 -3.63
C ILE A 926 0.32 -24.03 -4.22
N PRO A 927 0.69 -23.71 -5.48
CA PRO A 927 1.95 -24.19 -6.06
C PRO A 927 3.20 -23.66 -5.35
N TYR A 928 3.22 -22.38 -4.98
CA TYR A 928 4.38 -21.78 -4.31
C TYR A 928 4.60 -22.37 -2.91
N ILE A 929 3.51 -22.59 -2.16
CA ILE A 929 3.57 -23.23 -0.85
C ILE A 929 3.99 -24.69 -0.96
N PHE A 930 3.57 -25.40 -2.02
CA PHE A 930 3.99 -26.78 -2.25
C PHE A 930 5.50 -26.87 -2.48
N VAL A 931 6.05 -26.02 -3.37
CA VAL A 931 7.51 -25.95 -3.59
C VAL A 931 8.24 -25.59 -2.30
N GLN A 932 7.74 -24.62 -1.54
CA GLN A 932 8.29 -24.24 -0.23
C GLN A 932 8.30 -25.42 0.76
N ALA A 933 7.20 -26.19 0.84
CA ALA A 933 7.08 -27.34 1.72
C ALA A 933 8.00 -28.50 1.32
N VAL A 934 8.17 -28.75 0.01
CA VAL A 934 9.09 -29.77 -0.51
C VAL A 934 10.54 -29.42 -0.18
N VAL A 935 10.96 -28.18 -0.43
CA VAL A 935 12.34 -27.72 -0.13
C VAL A 935 12.62 -27.82 1.36
N TYR A 936 11.73 -27.29 2.20
CA TYR A 936 11.86 -27.38 3.65
C TYR A 936 11.88 -28.84 4.13
N GLY A 937 10.89 -29.62 3.68
CA GLY A 937 10.67 -30.97 4.10
C GLY A 937 11.84 -31.89 3.78
N LEU A 938 12.36 -31.84 2.55
CA LEU A 938 13.51 -32.64 2.13
C LEU A 938 14.74 -32.35 2.99
N ILE A 939 15.11 -31.07 3.15
CA ILE A 939 16.32 -30.67 3.87
C ILE A 939 16.23 -31.09 5.34
N VAL A 940 15.13 -30.75 6.00
CA VAL A 940 14.98 -31.02 7.44
C VAL A 940 14.85 -32.52 7.71
N TYR A 941 14.12 -33.26 6.87
CA TYR A 941 13.95 -34.70 7.05
C TYR A 941 15.28 -35.45 6.95
N VAL A 942 16.12 -35.11 5.96
CA VAL A 942 17.47 -35.66 5.79
C VAL A 942 18.35 -35.34 7.01
N MET A 943 18.41 -34.08 7.42
CA MET A 943 19.39 -33.63 8.41
C MET A 943 19.02 -33.97 9.86
N ILE A 944 17.72 -34.00 10.20
CA ILE A 944 17.27 -34.47 11.52
C ILE A 944 17.44 -35.99 11.64
N GLY A 945 17.46 -36.72 10.53
CA GLY A 945 17.65 -38.17 10.51
C GLY A 945 16.38 -38.93 10.90
N PHE A 946 15.22 -38.53 10.37
CA PHE A 946 14.00 -39.34 10.52
C PHE A 946 14.12 -40.65 9.71
N GLU A 947 13.31 -41.65 10.07
CA GLU A 947 13.35 -42.97 9.45
C GLU A 947 12.88 -42.94 7.98
N TRP A 948 13.78 -43.28 7.05
CA TRP A 948 13.52 -43.25 5.62
C TRP A 948 12.58 -44.37 5.15
N THR A 949 11.28 -44.10 5.25
CA THR A 949 10.24 -44.86 4.54
C THR A 949 9.39 -43.91 3.71
N ALA A 950 8.95 -44.36 2.53
CA ALA A 950 8.13 -43.54 1.64
C ALA A 950 6.87 -43.02 2.33
N ALA A 951 6.24 -43.86 3.17
CA ALA A 951 5.05 -43.49 3.94
C ALA A 951 5.33 -42.38 4.96
N LYS A 952 6.36 -42.52 5.82
CA LYS A 952 6.68 -41.51 6.85
C LYS A 952 7.10 -40.18 6.24
N PHE A 953 7.85 -40.20 5.14
CA PHE A 953 8.23 -38.98 4.41
C PHE A 953 7.03 -38.27 3.79
N LEU A 954 6.15 -39.00 3.09
CA LEU A 954 4.95 -38.41 2.48
C LEU A 954 3.99 -37.85 3.53
N TRP A 955 3.84 -38.51 4.69
CA TRP A 955 3.06 -37.97 5.80
C TRP A 955 3.67 -36.68 6.37
N TYR A 956 4.99 -36.65 6.57
CA TYR A 956 5.69 -35.44 7.02
C TYR A 956 5.49 -34.27 6.05
N LEU A 957 5.68 -34.52 4.75
CA LEU A 957 5.48 -33.53 3.71
C LEU A 957 4.01 -33.06 3.65
N PHE A 958 3.06 -33.98 3.75
CA PHE A 958 1.63 -33.67 3.77
C PHE A 958 1.26 -32.74 4.92
N PHE A 959 1.65 -33.09 6.15
CA PHE A 959 1.35 -32.26 7.32
C PHE A 959 2.02 -30.89 7.22
N MET A 960 3.31 -30.83 6.87
CA MET A 960 3.99 -29.55 6.69
C MET A 960 3.35 -28.70 5.58
N TYR A 961 3.01 -29.28 4.43
CA TYR A 961 2.37 -28.56 3.33
C TYR A 961 1.04 -27.92 3.74
N PHE A 962 0.11 -28.70 4.31
CA PHE A 962 -1.18 -28.16 4.72
C PHE A 962 -1.06 -27.19 5.90
N THR A 963 -0.04 -27.34 6.76
CA THR A 963 0.26 -26.36 7.80
C THR A 963 0.61 -25.00 7.21
N LEU A 964 1.56 -24.94 6.29
CA LEU A 964 1.91 -23.69 5.62
C LEU A 964 0.72 -23.12 4.85
N LEU A 965 -0.14 -23.98 4.28
CA LEU A 965 -1.35 -23.59 3.56
C LEU A 965 -2.38 -22.92 4.47
N TYR A 966 -2.80 -23.56 5.57
CA TYR A 966 -3.82 -22.98 6.44
C TYR A 966 -3.31 -21.70 7.13
N PHE A 967 -2.02 -21.61 7.45
CA PHE A 967 -1.43 -20.38 8.02
C PHE A 967 -1.47 -19.23 7.00
N THR A 968 -1.11 -19.51 5.74
CA THR A 968 -1.20 -18.49 4.68
C THR A 968 -2.64 -18.02 4.50
N PHE A 969 -3.59 -18.96 4.45
CA PHE A 969 -5.01 -18.64 4.29
C PHE A 969 -5.58 -17.89 5.50
N TYR A 970 -5.12 -18.19 6.70
CA TYR A 970 -5.43 -17.41 7.90
C TYR A 970 -4.93 -15.97 7.80
N GLY A 971 -3.70 -15.77 7.29
CA GLY A 971 -3.16 -14.44 7.01
C GLY A 971 -4.01 -13.65 6.01
N MET A 972 -4.46 -14.29 4.93
CA MET A 972 -5.37 -13.68 3.95
C MET A 972 -6.73 -13.35 4.57
N MET A 973 -7.32 -14.29 5.31
CA MET A 973 -8.58 -14.13 6.02
C MET A 973 -8.51 -12.92 6.97
N ALA A 974 -7.43 -12.76 7.74
CA ALA A 974 -7.24 -11.66 8.66
C ALA A 974 -7.32 -10.28 7.97
N VAL A 975 -6.76 -10.15 6.75
CA VAL A 975 -6.87 -8.92 5.96
C VAL A 975 -8.30 -8.73 5.42
N ALA A 976 -8.98 -9.81 5.03
CA ALA A 976 -10.35 -9.72 4.51
C ALA A 976 -11.39 -9.32 5.57
N VAL A 977 -11.16 -9.65 6.85
CA VAL A 977 -12.09 -9.30 7.95
C VAL A 977 -11.73 -8.01 8.68
N THR A 978 -10.61 -7.36 8.36
CA THR A 978 -10.16 -6.13 9.04
C THR A 978 -10.00 -4.96 8.06
N PRO A 979 -10.20 -3.71 8.51
CA PRO A 979 -10.11 -2.55 7.63
C PRO A 979 -8.69 -2.23 7.17
N ASN A 980 -7.67 -2.54 7.99
CA ASN A 980 -6.27 -2.23 7.69
C ASN A 980 -5.36 -3.40 8.08
N HIS A 981 -4.32 -3.66 7.27
CA HIS A 981 -3.30 -4.68 7.52
C HIS A 981 -2.61 -4.54 8.89
N HIS A 982 -2.49 -3.32 9.45
CA HIS A 982 -1.97 -3.14 10.80
C HIS A 982 -2.85 -3.82 11.87
N ILE A 983 -4.17 -3.70 11.74
CA ILE A 983 -5.13 -4.35 12.64
C ILE A 983 -5.13 -5.85 12.36
N ALA A 984 -5.06 -6.27 11.10
CA ALA A 984 -4.91 -7.68 10.73
C ALA A 984 -3.73 -8.34 11.45
N GLY A 985 -2.54 -7.72 11.40
CA GLY A 985 -1.35 -8.25 12.06
C GLY A 985 -1.49 -8.37 13.58
N ILE A 986 -2.13 -7.40 14.24
CA ILE A 986 -2.37 -7.45 15.69
C ILE A 986 -3.37 -8.56 16.04
N VAL A 987 -4.50 -8.65 15.34
CA VAL A 987 -5.50 -9.71 15.56
C VAL A 987 -4.88 -11.09 15.32
N SER A 988 -4.11 -11.25 14.25
CA SER A 988 -3.38 -12.48 13.95
C SER A 988 -2.42 -12.87 15.06
N SER A 989 -1.67 -11.91 15.62
CA SER A 989 -0.73 -12.17 16.72
C SER A 989 -1.41 -12.71 17.98
N ALA A 990 -2.65 -12.29 18.27
CA ALA A 990 -3.41 -12.80 19.40
C ALA A 990 -3.72 -14.30 19.24
N PHE A 991 -4.23 -14.69 18.08
CA PHE A 991 -4.53 -16.09 17.80
C PHE A 991 -3.27 -16.95 17.73
N TYR A 992 -2.13 -16.43 17.25
CA TYR A 992 -0.86 -17.17 17.31
C TYR A 992 -0.50 -17.52 18.75
N GLY A 993 -0.69 -16.59 19.70
CA GLY A 993 -0.47 -16.85 21.12
C GLY A 993 -1.38 -17.94 21.69
N ILE A 994 -2.66 -17.93 21.30
CA ILE A 994 -3.63 -18.94 21.76
C ILE A 994 -3.33 -20.30 21.12
N TRP A 995 -3.06 -20.36 19.81
CA TRP A 995 -2.67 -21.60 19.14
C TRP A 995 -1.37 -22.18 19.69
N ASN A 996 -0.45 -21.32 20.11
CA ASN A 996 0.80 -21.73 20.73
C ASN A 996 0.55 -22.46 22.07
N VAL A 997 -0.25 -21.89 22.98
CA VAL A 997 -0.49 -22.52 24.29
C VAL A 997 -1.26 -23.83 24.19
N PHE A 998 -2.20 -23.91 23.23
CA PHE A 998 -3.02 -25.09 22.98
C PHE A 998 -2.43 -26.06 21.95
N SER A 999 -1.18 -25.88 21.53
CA SER A 999 -0.50 -26.72 20.53
C SER A 999 -0.27 -28.17 20.99
N GLY A 1000 -0.35 -28.45 22.30
CA GLY A 1000 -0.05 -29.76 22.88
C GLY A 1000 1.41 -29.94 23.31
N PHE A 1001 2.31 -29.01 22.96
CA PHE A 1001 3.72 -29.03 23.39
C PHE A 1001 3.90 -28.45 24.80
N ILE A 1002 3.35 -27.26 25.06
CA ILE A 1002 3.50 -26.56 26.35
C ILE A 1002 2.71 -27.27 27.45
N ILE A 1003 1.46 -27.64 27.15
CA ILE A 1003 0.61 -28.44 28.02
C ILE A 1003 0.03 -29.61 27.20
N PRO A 1004 0.31 -30.86 27.57
CA PRO A 1004 -0.26 -32.03 26.90
C PRO A 1004 -1.78 -32.09 27.05
N ARG A 1005 -2.48 -32.56 26.02
CA ARG A 1005 -3.95 -32.65 25.99
C ARG A 1005 -4.57 -33.26 27.26
N PRO A 1006 -4.08 -34.40 27.81
CA PRO A 1006 -4.70 -35.00 29.00
C PRO A 1006 -4.66 -34.11 30.25
N ARG A 1007 -3.66 -33.21 30.33
CA ARG A 1007 -3.42 -32.30 31.46
C ARG A 1007 -4.15 -30.96 31.31
N ILE A 1008 -4.76 -30.67 30.15
CA ILE A 1008 -5.59 -29.48 29.97
C ILE A 1008 -6.84 -29.62 30.85
N PRO A 1009 -7.21 -28.59 31.64
CA PRO A 1009 -8.44 -28.61 32.43
C PRO A 1009 -9.68 -28.83 31.58
N ILE A 1010 -10.70 -29.51 32.14
CA ILE A 1010 -11.87 -29.98 31.39
C ILE A 1010 -12.57 -28.84 30.63
N TRP A 1011 -12.69 -27.66 31.24
CA TRP A 1011 -13.32 -26.48 30.63
C TRP A 1011 -12.56 -25.89 29.44
N TRP A 1012 -11.27 -26.20 29.26
CA TRP A 1012 -10.44 -25.74 28.13
C TRP A 1012 -10.15 -26.84 27.10
N ARG A 1013 -10.49 -28.11 27.37
CA ARG A 1013 -10.21 -29.23 26.46
C ARG A 1013 -10.89 -29.10 25.09
N TRP A 1014 -12.03 -28.41 25.00
CA TRP A 1014 -12.72 -28.17 23.71
C TRP A 1014 -11.84 -27.35 22.76
N TYR A 1015 -11.08 -26.37 23.28
CA TYR A 1015 -10.26 -25.49 22.45
C TYR A 1015 -9.12 -26.25 21.78
N TYR A 1016 -8.56 -27.25 22.45
CA TYR A 1016 -7.55 -28.13 21.87
C TYR A 1016 -8.01 -28.75 20.54
N TYR A 1017 -9.29 -29.14 20.42
CA TYR A 1017 -9.82 -29.77 19.21
C TYR A 1017 -10.12 -28.78 18.08
N ILE A 1018 -10.29 -27.49 18.36
CA ILE A 1018 -10.48 -26.45 17.33
C ILE A 1018 -9.18 -25.69 16.99
N CYS A 1019 -8.08 -26.01 17.68
CA CYS A 1019 -6.77 -25.44 17.42
C CYS A 1019 -6.10 -26.13 16.22
N PRO A 1020 -5.77 -25.43 15.12
CA PRO A 1020 -5.14 -26.08 13.95
C PRO A 1020 -3.74 -26.63 14.24
N VAL A 1021 -2.98 -25.93 15.09
CA VAL A 1021 -1.60 -26.28 15.43
C VAL A 1021 -1.54 -27.58 16.25
N SER A 1022 -2.54 -27.85 17.08
CA SER A 1022 -2.58 -29.07 17.90
C SER A 1022 -2.67 -30.33 17.03
N TRP A 1023 -3.49 -30.28 15.97
CA TRP A 1023 -3.62 -31.37 15.01
C TRP A 1023 -2.38 -31.53 14.14
N THR A 1024 -1.74 -30.42 13.75
CA THR A 1024 -0.46 -30.47 13.04
C THR A 1024 0.59 -31.20 13.86
N LEU A 1025 0.76 -30.83 15.13
CA LEU A 1025 1.76 -31.46 16.00
C LEU A 1025 1.42 -32.93 16.27
N TYR A 1026 0.14 -33.25 16.48
CA TYR A 1026 -0.34 -34.63 16.59
C TYR A 1026 0.09 -35.43 15.36
N GLY A 1027 -0.24 -34.96 14.15
CA GLY A 1027 0.06 -35.65 12.89
C GLY A 1027 1.55 -35.85 12.66
N LEU A 1028 2.36 -34.81 12.87
CA LEU A 1028 3.81 -34.87 12.71
C LEU A 1028 4.44 -35.87 13.68
N VAL A 1029 4.10 -35.82 14.97
CA VAL A 1029 4.70 -36.72 15.98
C VAL A 1029 4.27 -38.16 15.75
N VAL A 1030 2.98 -38.40 15.52
CA VAL A 1030 2.44 -39.76 15.33
C VAL A 1030 2.90 -40.41 14.04
N SER A 1031 3.09 -39.62 12.97
CA SER A 1031 3.60 -40.13 11.70
C SER A 1031 5.05 -40.62 11.79
N GLN A 1032 5.87 -40.02 12.66
CA GLN A 1032 7.28 -40.38 12.78
C GLN A 1032 7.55 -41.42 13.88
N PHE A 1033 6.86 -41.31 15.02
CA PHE A 1033 7.16 -42.09 16.23
C PHE A 1033 6.00 -42.97 16.71
N GLY A 1034 4.80 -42.85 16.12
CA GLY A 1034 3.60 -43.51 16.65
C GLY A 1034 3.55 -45.02 16.48
N ASP A 1035 4.36 -45.57 15.59
CA ASP A 1035 4.51 -47.01 15.29
C ASP A 1035 5.72 -47.65 15.98
N ILE A 1036 6.51 -46.88 16.72
CA ILE A 1036 7.73 -47.35 17.39
C ILE A 1036 7.38 -47.98 18.74
N GLN A 1037 7.82 -49.22 18.96
CA GLN A 1037 7.58 -50.00 20.18
C GLN A 1037 8.83 -50.16 21.08
N ASP A 1038 9.89 -49.40 20.81
CA ASP A 1038 11.10 -49.40 21.64
C ASP A 1038 10.79 -49.06 23.11
N VAL A 1039 11.50 -49.71 24.04
CA VAL A 1039 11.35 -49.49 25.48
C VAL A 1039 12.24 -48.33 25.93
N LEU A 1040 11.64 -47.35 26.60
CA LEU A 1040 12.31 -46.22 27.24
C LEU A 1040 13.06 -46.65 28.51
N GLU A 1041 14.00 -45.82 28.98
CA GLU A 1041 14.82 -46.07 30.20
C GLU A 1041 14.00 -46.33 31.49
N ASN A 1042 12.72 -45.96 31.49
CA ASN A 1042 11.76 -46.11 32.57
C ASN A 1042 10.77 -47.29 32.39
N GLY A 1043 10.97 -48.14 31.37
CA GLY A 1043 10.24 -49.39 31.18
C GLY A 1043 8.93 -49.29 30.37
N GLU A 1044 8.56 -48.09 29.92
CA GLU A 1044 7.39 -47.85 29.05
C GLU A 1044 7.80 -47.87 27.57
N THR A 1045 6.92 -48.31 26.66
CA THR A 1045 7.20 -48.19 25.21
C THR A 1045 6.97 -46.76 24.70
N VAL A 1046 7.61 -46.39 23.58
CA VAL A 1046 7.38 -45.08 22.92
C VAL A 1046 5.89 -44.88 22.60
N GLU A 1047 5.22 -45.89 22.04
CA GLU A 1047 3.78 -45.87 21.78
C GLU A 1047 2.95 -45.60 23.05
N GLN A 1048 3.25 -46.30 24.16
CA GLN A 1048 2.57 -46.10 25.45
C GLN A 1048 2.79 -44.70 26.00
N TYR A 1049 4.01 -44.15 25.87
CA TYR A 1049 4.31 -42.78 26.28
C TYR A 1049 3.49 -41.75 25.48
N LEU A 1050 3.47 -41.86 24.15
CA LEU A 1050 2.68 -40.98 23.28
C LEU A 1050 1.19 -41.06 23.62
N ARG A 1051 0.68 -42.25 23.93
CA ARG A 1051 -0.73 -42.47 24.29
C ARG A 1051 -1.10 -41.93 25.67
N ASN A 1052 -0.28 -42.19 26.69
CA ASN A 1052 -0.61 -41.88 28.08
C ASN A 1052 -0.28 -40.42 28.43
N TYR A 1053 0.85 -39.90 27.96
CA TYR A 1053 1.31 -38.55 28.27
C TYR A 1053 0.74 -37.50 27.32
N LEU A 1054 0.85 -37.73 25.99
CA LEU A 1054 0.40 -36.77 24.97
C LEU A 1054 -1.06 -36.99 24.53
N GLY A 1055 -1.60 -38.19 24.75
CA GLY A 1055 -2.96 -38.53 24.30
C GLY A 1055 -3.04 -38.82 22.79
N PHE A 1056 -1.93 -39.21 22.17
CA PHE A 1056 -1.80 -39.47 20.74
C PHE A 1056 -2.00 -40.96 20.42
N LYS A 1057 -2.66 -41.26 19.31
CA LYS A 1057 -2.99 -42.62 18.85
C LYS A 1057 -2.62 -42.76 17.37
N HIS A 1058 -1.89 -43.82 17.03
CA HIS A 1058 -1.44 -44.03 15.65
C HIS A 1058 -2.59 -44.22 14.64
N GLU A 1059 -3.62 -44.97 15.04
CA GLU A 1059 -4.83 -45.22 14.24
C GLU A 1059 -5.57 -43.93 13.79
N PHE A 1060 -5.36 -42.81 14.49
CA PHE A 1060 -6.05 -41.56 14.20
C PHE A 1060 -5.41 -40.72 13.08
N ILE A 1061 -4.26 -41.13 12.52
CA ILE A 1061 -3.52 -40.33 11.54
C ILE A 1061 -4.36 -39.87 10.34
N GLY A 1062 -5.24 -40.75 9.81
CA GLY A 1062 -6.15 -40.41 8.71
C GLY A 1062 -7.20 -39.36 9.10
N ILE A 1063 -7.71 -39.40 10.33
CA ILE A 1063 -8.65 -38.40 10.86
C ILE A 1063 -7.95 -37.05 11.01
N VAL A 1064 -6.72 -37.05 11.54
CA VAL A 1064 -5.91 -35.83 11.68
C VAL A 1064 -5.69 -35.16 10.31
N ALA A 1065 -5.41 -35.96 9.27
CA ALA A 1065 -5.23 -35.48 7.91
C ALA A 1065 -6.47 -34.76 7.37
N VAL A 1066 -7.65 -35.35 7.55
CA VAL A 1066 -8.94 -34.76 7.13
C VAL A 1066 -9.21 -33.44 7.85
N ILE A 1067 -8.94 -33.39 9.16
CA ILE A 1067 -9.16 -32.17 9.98
C ILE A 1067 -8.27 -31.02 9.51
N ILE A 1068 -6.99 -31.28 9.21
CA ILE A 1068 -6.06 -30.24 8.75
C ILE A 1068 -6.47 -29.71 7.36
N ILE A 1069 -6.92 -30.58 6.45
CA ILE A 1069 -7.51 -30.15 5.17
C ILE A 1069 -8.73 -29.26 5.43
N ALA A 1070 -9.60 -29.65 6.36
CA ALA A 1070 -10.79 -28.87 6.71
C ALA A 1070 -10.45 -27.46 7.21
N PHE A 1071 -9.39 -27.28 8.00
CA PHE A 1071 -8.94 -25.94 8.41
C PHE A 1071 -8.45 -25.07 7.25
N ALA A 1072 -7.70 -25.65 6.30
CA ALA A 1072 -7.29 -24.93 5.11
C ALA A 1072 -8.52 -24.49 4.29
N ILE A 1073 -9.46 -25.40 4.03
CA ILE A 1073 -10.71 -25.07 3.32
C ILE A 1073 -11.51 -24.01 4.07
N LEU A 1074 -11.63 -24.12 5.40
CA LEU A 1074 -12.37 -23.18 6.24
C LEU A 1074 -11.80 -21.76 6.12
N PHE A 1075 -10.49 -21.57 6.31
CA PHE A 1075 -9.89 -20.23 6.22
C PHE A 1075 -9.95 -19.67 4.80
N GLY A 1076 -9.76 -20.50 3.77
CA GLY A 1076 -9.92 -20.08 2.37
C GLY A 1076 -11.37 -19.68 2.04
N ALA A 1077 -12.35 -20.41 2.57
CA ALA A 1077 -13.78 -20.10 2.41
C ALA A 1077 -14.17 -18.82 3.15
N ILE A 1078 -13.72 -18.63 4.40
CA ILE A 1078 -13.97 -17.39 5.15
C ILE A 1078 -13.35 -16.21 4.42
N PHE A 1079 -12.11 -16.32 3.92
CA PHE A 1079 -11.51 -15.27 3.09
C PHE A 1079 -12.38 -14.92 1.88
N THR A 1080 -12.84 -15.92 1.15
CA THR A 1080 -13.68 -15.78 -0.05
C THR A 1080 -15.02 -15.09 0.25
N VAL A 1081 -15.70 -15.51 1.32
CA VAL A 1081 -16.97 -14.90 1.77
C VAL A 1081 -16.74 -13.49 2.32
N SER A 1082 -15.67 -13.27 3.09
CA SER A 1082 -15.37 -11.98 3.71
C SER A 1082 -15.07 -10.89 2.68
N ILE A 1083 -14.29 -11.20 1.63
CA ILE A 1083 -14.03 -10.28 0.52
C ILE A 1083 -15.32 -9.89 -0.23
N ARG A 1084 -16.31 -10.79 -0.27
CA ARG A 1084 -17.61 -10.51 -0.89
C ARG A 1084 -18.48 -9.61 -0.01
N LEU A 1085 -18.56 -9.90 1.30
CA LEU A 1085 -19.48 -9.26 2.23
C LEU A 1085 -18.95 -7.93 2.80
N PHE A 1086 -17.67 -7.86 3.16
CA PHE A 1086 -17.09 -6.67 3.78
C PHE A 1086 -16.52 -5.72 2.74
N ASN A 1087 -16.99 -4.47 2.79
CA ASN A 1087 -16.41 -3.36 2.06
C ASN A 1087 -15.88 -2.32 3.06
N PHE A 1088 -14.56 -2.20 3.15
CA PHE A 1088 -13.92 -1.23 4.04
C PHE A 1088 -13.57 0.09 3.35
N GLN A 1089 -13.93 0.26 2.06
CA GLN A 1089 -13.94 1.58 1.45
C GLN A 1089 -15.13 2.37 1.99
N ILE A 1090 -14.90 3.18 3.01
CA ILE A 1090 -15.83 4.25 3.39
C ILE A 1090 -15.61 5.35 2.34
N ARG A 1091 -16.61 5.59 1.49
CA ARG A 1091 -16.66 6.70 0.54
C ARG A 1091 -17.65 7.75 1.01
#